data_AF-A0A661DNR9-F1
#
_entry.id   AF-A0A661DNR9-F1
#
_cell.length_a   1.000
_cell.length_b   1.000
_cell.length_c   1.000
_cell.angle_alpha   90.00
_cell.angle_beta   90.00
_cell.angle_gamma   90.00
#
_symmetry.space_group_name_H-M   'P 1'
#
loop_
_entity.id
_entity.type
_entity.pdbx_description
1 polymer ?
#
loop_
_entity_poly.entity_id
_entity_poly.type
_entity_poly.pdbx_seq_one_letter_code
_entity_poly.pdbx_strand_id
1 'polypeptide(L)'
;MADQPLQSQPASSELSEEKSGASQSSMSSVIENKQFLPLKWFKKISFFIWHFHRKLLLSLIISIAFILLLLRAFSFYLEDNPEIVQQLVESQLHGRVTFDKIKVNTNLFFPAVSMYNFTFKAQLKEEQQLKFESASIRLNTLRSIFNWQAKIDIIALKGVSVVLRRKMNNELSIAEFKLDNKTQSTQDPGENIQAYLELFNKTNFILTDSEIYFIDEMEQLPSVLVSDINFKMKNKQSRHQVSLLAKLNDSDTQVDLRLDFSGQIDEFKNWDGKVYGSVDNMNKQTLKHFLKRDIIQIEQFKINEVEANTKFWSNIEKGKLQSVYGELDVVDANLIRIDNERQINFDKIVTNFKLERAHEVLNNSGLKETSWALDLFNFNVNIDSQKKTEKYINLKFINIENQALSKLQVFLNYLDLKEFSQVFSFFSPREFNKTIVKVLKPRGQIENIIATLHLNTLQMPVDIERYQVQADINHFGMNSLYSIPKIRNFSSRVIFNENMGRAYINSTDMKLHLKSLFRDSWPVTQLTGEFFWQQENDEWFFGAEQLELINPHLNANADVNLWLSKNGRIYMDLTGFYHDANVKYVPYYLPAKIMSDGLVSWLDNAFLSGWGTDGGVVFRGELDQFPYEDHSGTMDIVFNTKDVELNYNEGWPLLTDINAQVQFTERG
;
A
#
# COMPACT_ATOMS: atom_id res chain seq x y z
N MET A 1 -25.23 7.18 48.41
CA MET A 1 -26.52 6.47 48.30
C MET A 1 -26.28 5.23 47.47
N ALA A 2 -26.11 4.08 48.12
CA ALA A 2 -27.16 3.07 48.38
C ALA A 2 -27.54 2.33 47.09
N ASP A 3 -27.79 1.02 47.04
CA ASP A 3 -27.49 -0.15 47.87
C ASP A 3 -27.73 -1.34 46.91
N GLN A 4 -27.25 -2.53 47.28
CA GLN A 4 -27.50 -3.80 46.58
C GLN A 4 -29.01 -4.25 46.62
N PRO A 5 -29.38 -5.52 46.36
CA PRO A 5 -29.44 -6.29 45.11
C PRO A 5 -30.84 -6.95 44.91
N LEU A 6 -31.01 -7.82 43.91
CA LEU A 6 -32.14 -8.75 43.84
C LEU A 6 -31.71 -10.17 43.44
N GLN A 7 -32.23 -11.12 44.23
CA GLN A 7 -32.11 -12.58 44.15
C GLN A 7 -33.07 -13.19 43.11
N SER A 8 -32.79 -14.45 42.74
CA SER A 8 -33.84 -15.43 42.44
C SER A 8 -33.40 -16.86 42.83
N GLN A 9 -34.15 -17.44 43.78
CA GLN A 9 -34.30 -18.86 44.15
C GLN A 9 -35.29 -19.57 43.17
N PRO A 10 -35.80 -20.82 43.37
CA PRO A 10 -35.52 -21.88 44.38
C PRO A 10 -35.43 -23.31 43.79
N ALA A 11 -35.15 -24.31 44.64
CA ALA A 11 -35.98 -25.52 44.81
C ALA A 11 -35.44 -26.41 45.96
N SER A 12 -36.36 -26.84 46.81
CA SER A 12 -36.19 -27.59 48.05
C SER A 12 -37.19 -28.74 48.10
N SER A 13 -36.80 -29.87 48.69
CA SER A 13 -37.65 -30.82 49.45
C SER A 13 -36.71 -31.67 50.32
N GLU A 14 -36.70 -31.50 51.65
CA GLU A 14 -37.60 -32.11 52.67
C GLU A 14 -37.38 -33.62 52.85
N LEU A 15 -37.49 -34.25 54.04
CA LEU A 15 -37.40 -33.93 55.48
C LEU A 15 -37.72 -35.26 56.20
N SER A 16 -37.10 -35.55 57.34
CA SER A 16 -37.70 -36.24 58.52
C SER A 16 -36.60 -36.40 59.59
N GLU A 17 -36.59 -35.66 60.71
CA GLU A 17 -37.42 -35.76 61.94
C GLU A 17 -37.34 -37.17 62.59
N GLU A 18 -37.18 -37.37 63.90
CA GLU A 18 -37.16 -36.53 65.11
C GLU A 18 -36.87 -37.48 66.30
N LYS A 19 -36.22 -37.01 67.38
CA LYS A 19 -36.76 -37.02 68.78
C LYS A 19 -35.72 -36.89 69.87
N SER A 20 -36.04 -35.96 70.77
CA SER A 20 -35.41 -35.70 72.05
C SER A 20 -35.88 -36.67 73.15
N GLY A 21 -35.06 -36.83 74.19
CA GLY A 21 -35.47 -37.41 75.46
C GLY A 21 -34.39 -37.19 76.52
N ALA A 22 -34.65 -36.29 77.47
CA ALA A 22 -33.86 -36.12 78.69
C ALA A 22 -34.48 -36.94 79.83
N SER A 23 -33.65 -37.65 80.60
CA SER A 23 -33.98 -38.13 81.95
C SER A 23 -32.69 -38.40 82.74
N GLN A 24 -32.64 -37.87 83.96
CA GLN A 24 -31.63 -38.12 84.98
C GLN A 24 -31.87 -39.48 85.67
N SER A 25 -30.82 -40.26 85.94
CA SER A 25 -30.52 -40.80 87.29
C SER A 25 -29.29 -41.71 87.29
N SER A 26 -28.41 -41.42 88.26
CA SER A 26 -27.53 -42.32 89.03
C SER A 26 -26.91 -43.57 88.37
N MET A 27 -25.59 -43.62 88.28
CA MET A 27 -24.72 -44.39 89.20
C MET A 27 -23.30 -44.48 88.64
N SER A 28 -22.35 -43.98 89.45
CA SER A 28 -20.99 -44.48 89.69
C SER A 28 -20.10 -45.00 88.54
N SER A 29 -18.89 -44.42 88.55
CA SER A 29 -17.59 -44.98 88.19
C SER A 29 -17.31 -45.31 86.73
N VAL A 30 -16.51 -44.45 86.06
CA VAL A 30 -15.16 -44.80 85.61
C VAL A 30 -14.31 -43.51 85.60
N ILE A 31 -13.12 -43.63 86.18
CA ILE A 31 -12.11 -42.62 86.47
C ILE A 31 -11.28 -42.27 85.20
N GLU A 32 -10.88 -41.00 85.09
CA GLU A 32 -9.74 -40.39 84.36
C GLU A 32 -9.42 -40.79 82.91
N ASN A 33 -9.24 -39.79 82.03
CA ASN A 33 -7.93 -39.32 81.52
C ASN A 33 -8.12 -38.47 80.24
N LYS A 34 -8.06 -37.12 80.33
CA LYS A 34 -7.88 -36.25 79.16
C LYS A 34 -6.56 -35.50 79.32
N GLN A 35 -5.49 -36.06 78.75
CA GLN A 35 -4.20 -35.38 78.64
C GLN A 35 -4.26 -34.34 77.52
N PHE A 36 -4.14 -33.06 77.90
CA PHE A 36 -3.62 -32.03 77.01
C PHE A 36 -2.18 -32.41 76.63
N LEU A 37 -1.85 -32.43 75.33
CA LEU A 37 -0.47 -32.62 74.85
C LEU A 37 0.43 -31.56 75.52
N PRO A 38 1.38 -31.96 76.39
CA PRO A 38 2.17 -31.01 77.16
C PRO A 38 3.08 -30.21 76.22
N LEU A 39 3.41 -28.97 76.56
CA LEU A 39 4.32 -28.06 75.81
C LEU A 39 5.67 -28.74 75.40
N LYS A 40 6.05 -29.80 76.11
CA LYS A 40 7.18 -30.70 75.81
C LYS A 40 7.03 -31.49 74.50
N TRP A 41 5.82 -31.87 74.11
CA TRP A 41 5.54 -32.57 72.84
C TRP A 41 5.67 -31.64 71.64
N PHE A 42 5.21 -30.39 71.74
CA PHE A 42 5.43 -29.39 70.69
C PHE A 42 6.93 -29.09 70.48
N LYS A 43 7.70 -28.99 71.58
CA LYS A 43 9.17 -28.88 71.49
C LYS A 43 9.82 -30.13 70.88
N LYS A 44 9.35 -31.34 71.19
CA LYS A 44 9.87 -32.59 70.61
C LYS A 44 9.54 -32.74 69.12
N ILE A 45 8.32 -32.39 68.70
CA ILE A 45 7.90 -32.41 67.29
C ILE A 45 8.63 -31.33 66.50
N SER A 46 8.72 -30.10 67.02
CA SER A 46 9.52 -29.03 66.41
C SER A 46 11.00 -29.41 66.30
N PHE A 47 11.59 -30.00 67.34
CA PHE A 47 12.97 -30.48 67.30
C PHE A 47 13.14 -31.63 66.31
N PHE A 48 12.20 -32.57 66.23
CA PHE A 48 12.22 -33.66 65.25
C PHE A 48 12.07 -33.13 63.83
N ILE A 49 11.11 -32.24 63.55
CA ILE A 49 10.91 -31.58 62.27
C ILE A 49 12.17 -30.81 61.89
N TRP A 50 12.75 -30.02 62.80
CA TRP A 50 13.99 -29.28 62.54
C TRP A 50 15.17 -30.20 62.26
N HIS A 51 15.35 -31.26 63.04
CA HIS A 51 16.46 -32.21 62.85
C HIS A 51 16.28 -33.06 61.60
N PHE A 52 15.04 -33.44 61.27
CA PHE A 52 14.67 -34.14 60.04
C PHE A 52 14.90 -33.25 58.82
N HIS A 53 14.42 -32.01 58.82
CA HIS A 53 14.66 -31.05 57.74
C HIS A 53 16.15 -30.71 57.61
N ARG A 54 16.89 -30.59 58.73
CA ARG A 54 18.35 -30.37 58.71
C ARG A 54 19.10 -31.54 58.11
N LYS A 55 18.76 -32.78 58.49
CA LYS A 55 19.39 -34.00 57.92
C LYS A 55 18.99 -34.20 56.46
N LEU A 56 17.74 -33.91 56.09
CA LEU A 56 17.26 -33.93 54.70
C LEU A 56 18.00 -32.90 53.85
N LEU A 57 18.15 -31.67 54.35
CA LEU A 57 18.85 -30.59 53.66
C LEU A 57 20.35 -30.87 53.54
N LEU A 58 20.99 -31.40 54.59
CA LEU A 58 22.38 -31.89 54.53
C LEU A 58 22.54 -33.03 53.52
N SER A 59 21.63 -34.01 53.53
CA SER A 59 21.63 -35.11 52.55
C SER A 59 21.44 -34.58 51.14
N LEU A 60 20.53 -33.63 50.92
CA LEU A 60 20.29 -33.02 49.62
C LEU A 60 21.53 -32.26 49.12
N ILE A 61 22.18 -31.50 49.98
CA ILE A 61 23.43 -30.78 49.65
C ILE A 61 24.54 -31.77 49.29
N ILE A 62 24.73 -32.83 50.08
CA ILE A 62 25.74 -33.87 49.82
C ILE A 62 25.43 -34.60 48.51
N SER A 63 24.17 -34.97 48.26
CA SER A 63 23.74 -35.59 47.01
C SER A 63 23.97 -34.66 45.81
N ILE A 64 23.63 -33.38 45.91
CA ILE A 64 23.89 -32.38 44.84
C ILE A 64 25.40 -32.24 44.61
N ALA A 65 26.21 -32.15 45.67
CA ALA A 65 27.67 -32.05 45.57
C ALA A 65 28.28 -33.30 44.93
N PHE A 66 27.79 -34.49 45.29
CA PHE A 66 28.22 -35.75 44.69
C PHE A 66 27.83 -35.84 43.21
N ILE A 67 26.61 -35.43 42.85
CA ILE A 67 26.14 -35.35 41.46
C ILE A 67 27.01 -34.36 40.66
N LEU A 68 27.34 -33.20 41.23
CA LEU A 68 28.23 -32.22 40.60
C LEU A 68 29.63 -32.80 40.35
N LEU A 69 30.17 -33.54 41.32
CA LEU A 69 31.47 -34.19 41.19
C LEU A 69 31.44 -35.28 40.11
N LEU A 70 30.38 -36.08 40.05
CA LEU A 70 30.16 -37.07 38.99
C LEU A 70 30.00 -36.41 37.61
N LEU A 71 29.20 -35.34 37.50
CA LEU A 71 29.04 -34.58 36.26
C LEU A 71 30.37 -33.97 35.81
N ARG A 72 31.22 -33.54 36.74
CA ARG A 72 32.55 -33.00 36.46
C ARG A 72 33.55 -34.07 36.04
N ALA A 73 33.52 -35.23 36.68
CA ALA A 73 34.30 -36.39 36.26
C ALA A 73 33.88 -36.85 34.86
N PHE A 74 32.56 -36.91 34.61
CA PHE A 74 31.99 -37.26 33.31
C PHE A 74 32.32 -36.23 32.23
N SER A 75 32.31 -34.93 32.54
CA SER A 75 32.75 -33.91 31.58
C SER A 75 34.20 -34.07 31.19
N PHE A 76 35.08 -34.36 32.16
CA PHE A 76 36.50 -34.57 31.87
C PHE A 76 36.70 -35.82 31.00
N TYR A 77 35.96 -36.90 31.30
CA TYR A 77 35.98 -38.11 30.49
C TYR A 77 35.52 -37.86 29.03
N LEU A 78 34.46 -37.08 28.81
CA LEU A 78 33.98 -36.73 27.48
C LEU A 78 34.92 -35.78 26.72
N GLU A 79 35.59 -34.87 27.43
CA GLU A 79 36.58 -33.96 26.83
C GLU A 79 37.86 -34.70 26.40
N ASP A 80 38.27 -35.73 27.15
CA ASP A 80 39.46 -36.55 26.88
C ASP A 80 39.19 -37.65 25.83
N ASN A 81 37.92 -38.05 25.65
CA ASN A 81 37.49 -39.11 24.72
C ASN A 81 36.46 -38.58 23.70
N PRO A 82 36.86 -37.69 22.77
CA PRO A 82 35.96 -37.10 21.78
C PRO A 82 35.29 -38.14 20.86
N GLU A 83 35.93 -39.28 20.62
CA GLU A 83 35.42 -40.36 19.76
C GLU A 83 34.05 -40.89 20.19
N ILE A 84 33.76 -40.89 21.51
CA ILE A 84 32.48 -41.35 22.05
C ILE A 84 31.35 -40.42 21.61
N VAL A 85 31.58 -39.12 21.70
CA VAL A 85 30.62 -38.10 21.26
C VAL A 85 30.48 -38.12 19.75
N GLN A 86 31.58 -38.34 19.02
CA GLN A 86 31.56 -38.50 17.58
C GLN A 86 30.66 -39.67 17.17
N GLN A 87 30.90 -40.87 17.67
CA GLN A 87 30.07 -42.05 17.35
C GLN A 87 28.60 -41.84 17.72
N LEU A 88 28.31 -41.19 18.85
CA LEU A 88 26.95 -40.87 19.25
C LEU A 88 26.27 -39.93 18.25
N VAL A 89 26.93 -38.85 17.85
CA VAL A 89 26.38 -37.89 16.88
C VAL A 89 26.25 -38.53 15.49
N GLU A 90 27.24 -39.31 15.06
CA GLU A 90 27.20 -40.03 13.78
C GLU A 90 26.05 -41.04 13.72
N SER A 91 25.76 -41.73 14.83
CA SER A 91 24.63 -42.66 14.92
C SER A 91 23.26 -41.98 14.80
N GLN A 92 23.16 -40.72 15.21
CA GLN A 92 21.91 -39.94 15.21
C GLN A 92 21.72 -39.13 13.92
N LEU A 93 22.81 -38.64 13.32
CA LEU A 93 22.78 -37.81 12.10
C LEU A 93 23.05 -38.60 10.82
N HIS A 94 23.30 -39.92 10.90
CA HIS A 94 23.54 -40.80 9.75
C HIS A 94 24.59 -40.24 8.76
N GLY A 95 25.70 -39.74 9.30
CA GLY A 95 26.80 -39.13 8.54
C GLY A 95 28.09 -39.11 9.35
N ARG A 96 29.24 -38.88 8.71
CA ARG A 96 30.53 -38.75 9.40
C ARG A 96 30.69 -37.35 9.96
N VAL A 97 31.13 -37.26 11.20
CA VAL A 97 31.30 -36.00 11.93
C VAL A 97 32.73 -35.89 12.37
N THR A 98 33.35 -34.72 12.19
CA THR A 98 34.68 -34.43 12.75
C THR A 98 34.65 -33.10 13.45
N PHE A 99 35.29 -32.98 14.61
CA PHE A 99 35.45 -31.72 15.33
C PHE A 99 36.80 -31.70 16.04
N ASP A 100 37.39 -30.52 16.19
CA ASP A 100 38.75 -30.38 16.72
C ASP A 100 38.79 -30.44 18.25
N LYS A 101 37.73 -29.94 18.90
CA LYS A 101 37.67 -29.79 20.34
C LYS A 101 36.24 -29.87 20.86
N ILE A 102 36.06 -30.59 21.97
CA ILE A 102 34.85 -30.57 22.78
C ILE A 102 35.11 -29.81 24.08
N LYS A 103 34.12 -29.05 24.52
CA LYS A 103 34.05 -28.47 25.85
C LYS A 103 32.71 -28.75 26.48
N VAL A 104 32.69 -29.24 27.70
CA VAL A 104 31.49 -29.57 28.45
C VAL A 104 31.36 -28.61 29.64
N ASN A 105 30.34 -27.77 29.59
CA ASN A 105 29.96 -26.92 30.71
C ASN A 105 29.07 -27.69 31.69
N THR A 106 29.56 -27.87 32.91
CA THR A 106 28.91 -28.66 33.97
C THR A 106 28.03 -27.83 34.90
N ASN A 107 27.25 -26.90 34.36
CA ASN A 107 26.25 -26.21 35.15
C ASN A 107 25.13 -27.20 35.54
N LEU A 108 24.79 -27.27 36.84
CA LEU A 108 23.79 -28.21 37.38
C LEU A 108 22.44 -28.13 36.66
N PHE A 109 21.99 -26.92 36.34
CA PHE A 109 20.66 -26.69 35.80
C PHE A 109 20.62 -26.67 34.27
N PHE A 110 21.73 -26.27 33.65
CA PHE A 110 21.85 -26.08 32.21
C PHE A 110 23.20 -26.57 31.67
N PRO A 111 23.48 -27.88 31.70
CA PRO A 111 24.71 -28.42 31.14
C PRO A 111 24.72 -28.18 29.63
N ALA A 112 25.89 -27.86 29.10
CA ALA A 112 26.06 -27.59 27.68
C ALA A 112 27.28 -28.29 27.13
N VAL A 113 27.17 -28.87 25.93
CA VAL A 113 28.28 -29.44 25.18
C VAL A 113 28.54 -28.53 23.99
N SER A 114 29.77 -28.09 23.81
CA SER A 114 30.21 -27.24 22.70
C SER A 114 31.30 -27.95 21.90
N MET A 115 31.07 -28.09 20.60
CA MET A 115 31.98 -28.67 19.61
C MET A 115 32.54 -27.55 18.74
N TYR A 116 33.86 -27.48 18.57
CA TYR A 116 34.53 -26.45 17.77
C TYR A 116 35.07 -27.04 16.47
N ASN A 117 35.02 -26.25 15.38
CA ASN A 117 35.38 -26.65 14.01
C ASN A 117 34.68 -27.93 13.57
N PHE A 118 33.38 -27.98 13.88
CA PHE A 118 32.54 -29.13 13.56
C PHE A 118 32.33 -29.19 12.04
N THR A 119 32.58 -30.35 11.45
CA THR A 119 32.35 -30.65 10.05
C THR A 119 31.47 -31.89 9.94
N PHE A 120 30.37 -31.77 9.19
CA PHE A 120 29.45 -32.86 8.91
C PHE A 120 29.55 -33.28 7.44
N LYS A 121 29.70 -34.58 7.20
CA LYS A 121 29.75 -35.20 5.87
C LYS A 121 28.65 -36.25 5.74
N ALA A 122 27.80 -36.12 4.73
CA ALA A 122 26.81 -37.16 4.43
C ALA A 122 27.48 -38.47 4.02
N GLN A 123 26.87 -39.58 4.42
CA GLN A 123 27.38 -40.92 4.15
C GLN A 123 27.37 -41.33 2.66
N LEU A 124 26.61 -40.59 1.81
CA LEU A 124 26.33 -40.97 0.42
C LEU A 124 27.06 -40.11 -0.65
N LYS A 125 27.73 -39.00 -0.28
CA LYS A 125 28.46 -38.13 -1.23
C LYS A 125 29.66 -37.46 -0.54
N GLU A 126 30.88 -37.93 -0.83
CA GLU A 126 32.13 -37.49 -0.18
C GLU A 126 32.49 -36.00 -0.41
N GLU A 127 31.92 -35.36 -1.43
CA GLU A 127 32.23 -33.98 -1.82
C GLU A 127 31.46 -32.91 -1.01
N GLN A 128 30.47 -33.30 -0.20
CA GLN A 128 29.58 -32.36 0.49
C GLN A 128 29.91 -32.28 1.98
N GLN A 129 30.43 -31.14 2.42
CA GLN A 129 30.85 -30.91 3.80
C GLN A 129 30.18 -29.64 4.33
N LEU A 130 29.41 -29.77 5.41
CA LEU A 130 28.92 -28.61 6.17
C LEU A 130 29.95 -28.27 7.24
N LYS A 131 30.46 -27.04 7.23
CA LYS A 131 31.45 -26.56 8.20
C LYS A 131 30.83 -25.53 9.14
N PHE A 132 31.17 -25.64 10.41
CA PHE A 132 30.66 -24.82 11.49
C PHE A 132 31.83 -24.44 12.40
N GLU A 133 31.99 -23.16 12.74
CA GLU A 133 33.01 -22.71 13.70
C GLU A 133 32.74 -23.32 15.09
N SER A 134 31.47 -23.32 15.50
CA SER A 134 31.06 -24.07 16.69
C SER A 134 29.59 -24.49 16.66
N ALA A 135 29.31 -25.62 17.31
CA ALA A 135 27.96 -26.12 17.56
C ALA A 135 27.82 -26.44 19.04
N SER A 136 26.81 -25.89 19.69
CA SER A 136 26.57 -26.09 21.11
C SER A 136 25.14 -26.49 21.40
N ILE A 137 24.99 -27.48 22.28
CA ILE A 137 23.70 -28.03 22.70
C ILE A 137 23.62 -27.86 24.21
N ARG A 138 22.58 -27.16 24.67
CA ARG A 138 22.29 -26.95 26.09
C ARG A 138 21.05 -27.74 26.48
N LEU A 139 21.11 -28.47 27.59
CA LEU A 139 20.00 -29.27 28.10
C LEU A 139 19.31 -28.56 29.27
N ASN A 140 18.05 -28.87 29.53
CA ASN A 140 17.34 -28.44 30.72
C ASN A 140 17.28 -29.58 31.73
N THR A 141 18.18 -29.60 32.72
CA THR A 141 18.32 -30.73 33.65
C THR A 141 17.02 -31.00 34.42
N LEU A 142 16.39 -29.96 34.98
CA LEU A 142 15.19 -30.11 35.80
C LEU A 142 14.02 -30.67 35.00
N ARG A 143 13.77 -30.12 33.80
CA ARG A 143 12.71 -30.64 32.92
C ARG A 143 13.05 -32.04 32.42
N SER A 144 14.33 -32.34 32.23
CA SER A 144 14.73 -33.67 31.75
C SER A 144 14.48 -34.74 32.80
N ILE A 145 14.85 -34.48 34.06
CA ILE A 145 14.60 -35.37 35.20
C ILE A 145 13.10 -35.54 35.45
N PHE A 146 12.33 -34.44 35.46
CA PHE A 146 10.90 -34.50 35.73
C PHE A 146 10.12 -35.29 34.67
N ASN A 147 10.53 -35.21 33.41
CA ASN A 147 9.87 -35.91 32.29
C ASN A 147 10.53 -37.24 31.93
N TRP A 148 11.56 -37.67 32.65
CA TRP A 148 12.35 -38.88 32.36
C TRP A 148 12.85 -38.96 30.90
N GLN A 149 13.09 -37.81 30.27
CA GLN A 149 13.52 -37.69 28.87
C GLN A 149 14.46 -36.49 28.72
N ALA A 150 15.56 -36.62 27.99
CA ALA A 150 16.46 -35.51 27.74
C ALA A 150 15.73 -34.39 26.95
N LYS A 151 15.64 -33.19 27.54
CA LYS A 151 15.04 -32.02 26.90
C LYS A 151 16.11 -30.99 26.57
N ILE A 152 16.31 -30.76 25.28
CA ILE A 152 17.18 -29.70 24.76
C ILE A 152 16.50 -28.34 25.04
N ASP A 153 17.28 -27.42 25.60
CA ASP A 153 16.87 -26.04 25.89
C ASP A 153 17.24 -25.10 24.74
N ILE A 154 18.52 -25.13 24.32
CA ILE A 154 19.06 -24.29 23.25
C ILE A 154 19.98 -25.11 22.34
N ILE A 155 19.86 -24.89 21.04
CA ILE A 155 20.86 -25.24 20.03
C ILE A 155 21.45 -23.93 19.51
N ALA A 156 22.76 -23.77 19.67
CA ALA A 156 23.49 -22.57 19.25
C ALA A 156 24.59 -22.95 18.25
N LEU A 157 24.49 -22.45 17.04
CA LEU A 157 25.42 -22.66 15.93
C LEU A 157 26.13 -21.33 15.61
N LYS A 158 27.43 -21.39 15.30
CA LYS A 158 28.23 -20.23 14.94
C LYS A 158 29.08 -20.52 13.70
N GLY A 159 29.24 -19.52 12.83
CA GLY A 159 30.17 -19.63 11.70
C GLY A 159 29.73 -20.65 10.66
N VAL A 160 28.42 -20.78 10.46
CA VAL A 160 27.87 -21.74 9.49
C VAL A 160 27.97 -21.14 8.10
N SER A 161 28.62 -21.83 7.17
CA SER A 161 28.71 -21.45 5.76
C SER A 161 28.01 -22.51 4.90
N VAL A 162 26.90 -22.14 4.24
CA VAL A 162 26.10 -23.09 3.46
C VAL A 162 25.70 -22.54 2.10
N VAL A 163 25.72 -23.41 1.09
CA VAL A 163 25.18 -23.11 -0.23
C VAL A 163 23.76 -23.67 -0.33
N LEU A 164 22.77 -22.80 -0.45
CA LEU A 164 21.39 -23.16 -0.79
C LEU A 164 21.22 -23.12 -2.31
N ARG A 165 20.69 -24.18 -2.90
CA ARG A 165 20.42 -24.25 -4.35
C ARG A 165 19.00 -24.71 -4.61
N ARG A 166 18.23 -23.89 -5.34
CA ARG A 166 16.92 -24.24 -5.89
C ARG A 166 17.08 -24.58 -7.36
N LYS A 167 16.73 -25.82 -7.72
CA LYS A 167 16.83 -26.33 -9.10
C LYS A 167 15.59 -25.98 -9.93
N MET A 168 15.68 -26.16 -11.24
CA MET A 168 14.59 -25.93 -12.21
C MET A 168 13.28 -26.69 -11.89
N ASN A 169 13.37 -27.85 -11.23
CA ASN A 169 12.22 -28.66 -10.79
C ASN A 169 11.61 -28.18 -9.46
N ASN A 170 11.97 -26.97 -8.99
CA ASN A 170 11.59 -26.40 -7.69
C ASN A 170 12.12 -27.21 -6.47
N GLU A 171 13.08 -28.11 -6.68
CA GLU A 171 13.75 -28.85 -5.61
C GLU A 171 14.74 -27.92 -4.90
N LEU A 172 14.52 -27.69 -3.60
CA LEU A 172 15.46 -26.95 -2.75
C LEU A 172 16.47 -27.92 -2.15
N SER A 173 17.74 -27.52 -2.18
CA SER A 173 18.82 -28.28 -1.58
C SER A 173 19.74 -27.41 -0.72
N ILE A 174 20.11 -27.90 0.47
CA ILE A 174 21.10 -27.28 1.38
C ILE A 174 22.39 -28.04 1.19
N ALA A 175 23.48 -27.43 0.72
CA ALA A 175 24.74 -28.11 0.40
C ALA A 175 24.51 -29.40 -0.43
N GLU A 176 23.54 -29.35 -1.35
CA GLU A 176 23.07 -30.46 -2.21
C GLU A 176 22.35 -31.63 -1.48
N PHE A 177 22.02 -31.49 -0.20
CA PHE A 177 21.03 -32.32 0.51
C PHE A 177 19.62 -31.92 0.08
N LYS A 178 18.74 -32.88 -0.23
CA LYS A 178 17.37 -32.60 -0.66
C LYS A 178 16.47 -32.24 0.53
N LEU A 179 15.65 -31.19 0.39
CA LEU A 179 14.62 -30.79 1.36
C LEU A 179 13.20 -31.08 0.86
N ASP A 180 13.01 -32.02 -0.06
CA ASP A 180 11.67 -32.27 -0.59
C ASP A 180 10.85 -33.16 0.36
N ASN A 181 9.61 -32.74 0.60
CA ASN A 181 8.66 -33.35 1.54
C ASN A 181 7.76 -34.40 0.85
N LYS A 182 8.02 -34.72 -0.42
CA LYS A 182 7.13 -35.51 -1.28
C LYS A 182 7.42 -37.00 -1.37
N THR A 183 8.47 -37.50 -0.72
CA THR A 183 8.75 -38.95 -0.67
C THR A 183 8.61 -39.46 0.76
N GLN A 184 7.49 -40.14 1.03
CA GLN A 184 7.36 -41.11 2.12
C GLN A 184 8.21 -42.38 1.81
N SER A 185 9.46 -42.23 1.40
CA SER A 185 10.41 -43.34 1.36
C SER A 185 11.01 -43.49 2.74
N THR A 186 10.43 -44.40 3.51
CA THR A 186 10.80 -44.79 4.87
C THR A 186 12.16 -45.51 5.00
N GLN A 187 13.10 -45.28 4.09
CA GLN A 187 14.40 -45.97 4.08
C GLN A 187 15.63 -45.08 4.28
N ASP A 188 15.50 -43.75 4.22
CA ASP A 188 16.59 -42.84 4.58
C ASP A 188 16.20 -41.90 5.75
N PRO A 189 16.69 -42.13 6.98
CA PRO A 189 16.37 -41.32 8.16
C PRO A 189 16.85 -39.86 8.09
N GLY A 190 17.71 -39.51 7.12
CA GLY A 190 18.13 -38.14 6.86
C GLY A 190 17.10 -37.25 6.13
N GLU A 191 16.04 -37.83 5.56
CA GLU A 191 15.04 -37.10 4.74
C GLU A 191 13.76 -36.71 5.50
N ASN A 192 13.62 -37.05 6.79
CA ASN A 192 12.39 -36.76 7.54
C ASN A 192 12.34 -35.31 8.07
N ILE A 193 11.90 -34.38 7.23
CA ILE A 193 11.70 -32.96 7.56
C ILE A 193 10.82 -32.77 8.79
N GLN A 194 9.86 -33.67 9.05
CA GLN A 194 8.95 -33.57 10.20
C GLN A 194 9.71 -33.68 11.53
N ALA A 195 10.75 -34.51 11.63
CA ALA A 195 11.55 -34.64 12.84
C ALA A 195 12.33 -33.35 13.14
N TYR A 196 12.85 -32.68 12.10
CA TYR A 196 13.50 -31.37 12.25
C TYR A 196 12.49 -30.29 12.62
N LEU A 197 11.32 -30.24 12.00
CA LEU A 197 10.24 -29.28 12.33
C LEU A 197 9.78 -29.43 13.79
N GLU A 198 9.66 -30.65 14.29
CA GLU A 198 9.35 -30.89 15.71
C GLU A 198 10.45 -30.35 16.65
N LEU A 199 11.72 -30.50 16.28
CA LEU A 199 12.84 -29.93 17.02
C LEU A 199 12.79 -28.40 17.02
N PHE A 200 12.52 -27.80 15.85
CA PHE A 200 12.29 -26.36 15.67
C PHE A 200 11.11 -25.83 16.49
N ASN A 201 10.10 -26.65 16.74
CA ASN A 201 8.93 -26.27 17.53
C ASN A 201 9.20 -26.27 19.04
N LYS A 202 10.07 -27.17 19.51
CA LYS A 202 10.27 -27.46 20.95
C LYS A 202 11.53 -26.86 21.57
N THR A 203 12.51 -26.44 20.76
CA THR A 203 13.84 -26.01 21.24
C THR A 203 14.16 -24.59 20.79
N ASN A 204 14.92 -23.82 21.59
CA ASN A 204 15.34 -22.49 21.15
C ASN A 204 16.57 -22.60 20.23
N PHE A 205 16.63 -21.78 19.18
CA PHE A 205 17.73 -21.77 18.24
C PHE A 205 18.46 -20.44 18.26
N ILE A 206 19.78 -20.49 18.13
CA ILE A 206 20.64 -19.35 17.94
C ILE A 206 21.61 -19.70 16.82
N LEU A 207 21.72 -18.82 15.84
CA LEU A 207 22.66 -18.90 14.74
C LEU A 207 23.33 -17.54 14.63
N THR A 208 24.64 -17.48 14.74
CA THR A 208 25.41 -16.21 14.75
C THR A 208 26.60 -16.30 13.81
N ASP A 209 26.97 -15.15 13.24
CA ASP A 209 28.14 -14.99 12.37
C ASP A 209 28.13 -16.02 11.22
N SER A 210 26.96 -16.20 10.60
CA SER A 210 26.72 -17.21 9.57
C SER A 210 26.56 -16.60 8.18
N GLU A 211 26.87 -17.40 7.17
CA GLU A 211 26.80 -17.04 5.77
C GLU A 211 26.03 -18.09 4.96
N ILE A 212 25.12 -17.62 4.11
CA ILE A 212 24.31 -18.44 3.23
C ILE A 212 24.47 -17.93 1.80
N TYR A 213 24.89 -18.80 0.90
CA TYR A 213 24.96 -18.52 -0.52
C TYR A 213 23.76 -19.15 -1.24
N PHE A 214 22.81 -18.34 -1.69
CA PHE A 214 21.58 -18.79 -2.34
C PHE A 214 21.70 -18.71 -3.88
N ILE A 215 21.45 -19.82 -4.55
CA ILE A 215 21.45 -19.96 -6.01
C ILE A 215 20.04 -20.41 -6.43
N ASP A 216 19.34 -19.61 -7.23
CA ASP A 216 18.04 -19.96 -7.81
C ASP A 216 18.20 -20.19 -9.33
N GLU A 217 18.24 -21.46 -9.73
CA GLU A 217 18.33 -21.86 -11.14
C GLU A 217 16.97 -21.74 -11.85
N MET A 218 15.85 -21.83 -11.12
CA MET A 218 14.50 -21.83 -11.67
C MET A 218 14.15 -20.48 -12.30
N GLU A 219 14.46 -19.40 -11.59
CA GLU A 219 14.17 -18.02 -11.99
C GLU A 219 15.35 -17.35 -12.72
N GLN A 220 16.48 -18.07 -12.87
CA GLN A 220 17.74 -17.56 -13.42
C GLN A 220 18.15 -16.21 -12.78
N LEU A 221 17.96 -16.11 -11.46
CA LEU A 221 18.32 -14.93 -10.69
C LEU A 221 19.83 -14.94 -10.39
N PRO A 222 20.46 -13.77 -10.21
CA PRO A 222 21.81 -13.72 -9.66
C PRO A 222 21.92 -14.52 -8.35
N SER A 223 23.11 -15.02 -8.02
CA SER A 223 23.32 -15.61 -6.70
C SER A 223 23.25 -14.53 -5.61
N VAL A 224 22.71 -14.90 -4.46
CA VAL A 224 22.57 -14.00 -3.31
C VAL A 224 23.46 -14.49 -2.17
N LEU A 225 24.41 -13.68 -1.72
CA LEU A 225 25.16 -13.93 -0.50
C LEU A 225 24.43 -13.27 0.67
N VAL A 226 24.07 -14.03 1.69
CA VAL A 226 23.50 -13.52 2.94
C VAL A 226 24.57 -13.70 4.01
N SER A 227 25.15 -12.62 4.50
CA SER A 227 26.24 -12.64 5.49
C SER A 227 25.81 -12.02 6.82
N ASP A 228 26.68 -12.13 7.84
CA ASP A 228 26.44 -11.63 9.21
C ASP A 228 25.10 -12.12 9.80
N ILE A 229 24.68 -13.34 9.47
CA ILE A 229 23.38 -13.88 9.88
C ILE A 229 23.38 -14.08 11.39
N ASN A 230 22.53 -13.32 12.06
CA ASN A 230 22.20 -13.42 13.46
C ASN A 230 20.71 -13.78 13.58
N PHE A 231 20.45 -15.07 13.61
CA PHE A 231 19.12 -15.64 13.78
C PHE A 231 18.93 -16.16 15.20
N LYS A 232 17.77 -15.88 15.77
CA LYS A 232 17.39 -16.36 17.10
C LYS A 232 15.91 -16.70 17.12
N MET A 233 15.60 -17.88 17.60
CA MET A 233 14.24 -18.37 17.77
C MET A 233 14.04 -18.78 19.22
N LYS A 234 13.06 -18.18 19.88
CA LYS A 234 12.62 -18.54 21.22
C LYS A 234 11.26 -19.20 21.14
N ASN A 235 11.17 -20.40 21.69
CA ASN A 235 9.95 -21.19 21.68
C ASN A 235 9.47 -21.40 23.11
N LYS A 236 8.24 -20.97 23.38
CA LYS A 236 7.60 -21.13 24.69
C LYS A 236 6.17 -21.62 24.48
N GLN A 237 5.95 -22.91 24.75
CA GLN A 237 4.67 -23.59 24.50
C GLN A 237 4.30 -23.45 23.01
N SER A 238 3.19 -22.79 22.69
CA SER A 238 2.72 -22.54 21.33
C SER A 238 3.13 -21.18 20.76
N ARG A 239 3.92 -20.38 21.50
CA ARG A 239 4.40 -19.06 21.06
C ARG A 239 5.85 -19.14 20.58
N HIS A 240 6.09 -18.56 19.42
CA HIS A 240 7.35 -18.53 18.70
C HIS A 240 7.77 -17.09 18.49
N GLN A 241 8.97 -16.73 18.96
CA GLN A 241 9.56 -15.42 18.72
C GLN A 241 10.83 -15.60 17.90
N VAL A 242 10.84 -15.06 16.69
CA VAL A 242 11.97 -15.14 15.77
C VAL A 242 12.54 -13.73 15.59
N SER A 243 13.86 -13.62 15.59
CA SER A 243 14.59 -12.42 15.16
C SER A 243 15.71 -12.84 14.21
N LEU A 244 15.81 -12.17 13.08
CA LEU A 244 16.82 -12.37 12.06
C LEU A 244 17.42 -11.01 11.71
N LEU A 245 18.73 -10.87 11.89
CA LEU A 245 19.52 -9.78 11.33
C LEU A 245 20.49 -10.37 10.32
N ALA A 246 20.58 -9.78 9.14
CA ALA A 246 21.49 -10.23 8.08
C ALA A 246 21.88 -9.09 7.13
N LYS A 247 22.97 -9.30 6.39
CA LYS A 247 23.37 -8.43 5.27
C LYS A 247 23.25 -9.17 3.94
N LEU A 248 22.98 -8.45 2.87
CA LEU A 248 22.81 -9.03 1.52
C LEU A 248 23.92 -8.57 0.55
N ASN A 249 24.43 -9.50 -0.26
CA ASN A 249 25.26 -9.32 -1.46
C ASN A 249 26.53 -8.47 -1.28
N ASP A 250 27.28 -8.66 -0.19
CA ASP A 250 28.47 -7.84 0.14
C ASP A 250 28.19 -6.33 0.11
N SER A 251 26.91 -5.95 0.18
CA SER A 251 26.45 -4.57 0.19
C SER A 251 26.14 -4.15 1.61
N ASP A 252 26.07 -2.84 1.81
CA ASP A 252 25.57 -2.24 3.04
C ASP A 252 24.06 -2.48 3.26
N THR A 253 23.39 -3.30 2.43
CA THR A 253 21.97 -3.64 2.62
C THR A 253 21.81 -4.49 3.89
N GLN A 254 21.11 -3.96 4.88
CA GLN A 254 20.80 -4.66 6.12
C GLN A 254 19.32 -5.06 6.16
N VAL A 255 19.04 -6.29 6.63
CA VAL A 255 17.69 -6.81 6.82
C VAL A 255 17.48 -7.13 8.31
N ASP A 256 16.42 -6.59 8.92
CA ASP A 256 15.92 -6.97 10.25
C ASP A 256 14.51 -7.55 10.09
N LEU A 257 14.32 -8.82 10.46
CA LEU A 257 13.02 -9.47 10.46
C LEU A 257 12.72 -10.00 11.85
N ARG A 258 11.54 -9.65 12.37
CA ARG A 258 11.06 -10.12 13.68
C ARG A 258 9.66 -10.68 13.55
N LEU A 259 9.44 -11.86 14.10
CA LEU A 259 8.16 -12.55 14.09
C LEU A 259 7.80 -12.90 15.52
N ASP A 260 6.54 -12.66 15.91
CA ASP A 260 5.99 -13.10 17.18
C ASP A 260 4.61 -13.71 16.91
N PHE A 261 4.54 -15.03 16.89
CA PHE A 261 3.33 -15.75 16.50
C PHE A 261 3.00 -16.89 17.46
N SER A 262 1.73 -17.27 17.48
CA SER A 262 1.24 -18.48 18.13
C SER A 262 0.64 -19.45 17.13
N GLY A 263 0.91 -20.74 17.31
CA GLY A 263 0.46 -21.81 16.40
C GLY A 263 1.58 -22.84 16.15
N GLN A 264 1.26 -23.96 15.51
CA GLN A 264 2.29 -24.93 15.11
C GLN A 264 3.02 -24.45 13.85
N ILE A 265 4.35 -24.59 13.80
CA ILE A 265 5.20 -24.05 12.71
C ILE A 265 4.82 -24.63 11.33
N ASP A 266 4.30 -25.86 11.29
CA ASP A 266 3.85 -26.56 10.09
C ASP A 266 2.41 -26.22 9.66
N GLU A 267 1.60 -25.59 10.53
CA GLU A 267 0.22 -25.22 10.26
C GLU A 267 0.02 -23.70 10.11
N PHE A 268 0.57 -23.10 9.04
CA PHE A 268 0.49 -21.66 8.79
C PHE A 268 -0.94 -21.09 8.84
N LYS A 269 -1.96 -21.90 8.48
CA LYS A 269 -3.38 -21.52 8.52
C LYS A 269 -3.87 -21.17 9.93
N ASN A 270 -3.18 -21.61 10.96
CA ASN A 270 -3.55 -21.42 12.37
C ASN A 270 -2.65 -20.39 13.06
N TRP A 271 -1.87 -19.61 12.30
CA TRP A 271 -0.98 -18.61 12.87
C TRP A 271 -1.73 -17.34 13.21
N ASP A 272 -1.56 -16.90 14.46
CA ASP A 272 -1.94 -15.58 14.93
C ASP A 272 -0.67 -14.87 15.42
N GLY A 273 -0.37 -13.69 14.89
CA GLY A 273 0.91 -13.06 15.21
C GLY A 273 1.17 -11.72 14.59
N LYS A 274 2.33 -11.17 14.94
CA LYS A 274 2.85 -9.90 14.45
C LYS A 274 4.17 -10.12 13.74
N VAL A 275 4.35 -9.39 12.65
CA VAL A 275 5.57 -9.38 11.85
C VAL A 275 6.10 -7.95 11.84
N TYR A 276 7.41 -7.80 12.00
CA TYR A 276 8.13 -6.56 11.73
C TYR A 276 9.26 -6.89 10.76
N GLY A 277 9.45 -6.05 9.75
CA GLY A 277 10.57 -6.13 8.83
C GLY A 277 11.14 -4.74 8.56
N SER A 278 12.47 -4.64 8.44
CA SER A 278 13.13 -3.49 7.85
C SER A 278 14.17 -3.94 6.85
N VAL A 279 14.32 -3.15 5.79
CA VAL A 279 15.43 -3.24 4.85
C VAL A 279 16.00 -1.84 4.71
N ASP A 280 17.25 -1.69 5.12
CA ASP A 280 17.99 -0.44 5.03
C ASP A 280 19.03 -0.55 3.91
N ASN A 281 19.26 0.55 3.19
CA ASN A 281 20.18 0.69 2.06
C ASN A 281 19.95 -0.33 0.92
N MET A 282 18.69 -0.55 0.56
CA MET A 282 18.32 -1.44 -0.55
C MET A 282 18.74 -0.82 -1.88
N ASN A 283 19.71 -1.46 -2.53
CA ASN A 283 20.20 -1.04 -3.85
C ASN A 283 19.51 -1.79 -5.01
N LYS A 284 19.86 -1.40 -6.24
CA LYS A 284 19.39 -2.02 -7.49
C LYS A 284 19.58 -3.55 -7.56
N GLN A 285 20.70 -4.09 -7.09
CA GLN A 285 20.97 -5.53 -7.17
C GLN A 285 19.98 -6.29 -6.27
N THR A 286 19.82 -5.81 -5.04
CA THR A 286 18.83 -6.34 -4.09
C THR A 286 17.41 -6.23 -4.65
N LEU A 287 17.04 -5.07 -5.17
CA LEU A 287 15.70 -4.84 -5.70
C LEU A 287 15.36 -5.73 -6.90
N LYS A 288 16.33 -6.05 -7.76
CA LYS A 288 16.13 -6.99 -8.89
C LYS A 288 15.69 -8.38 -8.44
N HIS A 289 16.12 -8.85 -7.26
CA HIS A 289 15.67 -10.15 -6.71
C HIS A 289 14.22 -10.12 -6.25
N PHE A 290 13.75 -8.98 -5.74
CA PHE A 290 12.37 -8.84 -5.29
C PHE A 290 11.40 -8.59 -6.45
N LEU A 291 11.80 -7.79 -7.45
CA LEU A 291 10.93 -7.39 -8.57
C LEU A 291 10.78 -8.43 -9.69
N LYS A 292 11.73 -9.37 -9.85
CA LYS A 292 11.61 -10.42 -10.90
C LYS A 292 10.58 -11.51 -10.59
N ARG A 293 9.93 -11.49 -9.43
CA ARG A 293 8.87 -12.46 -9.10
C ARG A 293 7.61 -12.17 -9.90
N ASP A 294 6.91 -13.22 -10.33
CA ASP A 294 5.66 -13.16 -11.13
C ASP A 294 4.59 -12.19 -10.62
N ILE A 295 4.67 -11.81 -9.35
CA ILE A 295 3.71 -10.92 -8.68
C ILE A 295 3.90 -9.44 -9.09
N ILE A 296 5.09 -9.01 -9.52
CA ILE A 296 5.42 -7.60 -9.83
C ILE A 296 6.27 -7.52 -11.11
N GLN A 297 5.84 -8.16 -12.21
CA GLN A 297 6.55 -8.02 -13.48
C GLN A 297 6.32 -6.61 -14.07
N ILE A 298 7.37 -5.80 -14.06
CA ILE A 298 7.36 -4.49 -14.69
C ILE A 298 8.24 -4.53 -15.95
N GLU A 299 7.70 -5.12 -17.03
CA GLU A 299 8.45 -5.34 -18.27
C GLU A 299 8.82 -4.05 -19.01
N GLN A 300 8.24 -2.92 -18.64
CA GLN A 300 8.31 -1.70 -19.45
C GLN A 300 9.44 -0.74 -19.06
N PHE A 301 10.11 -0.93 -17.91
CA PHE A 301 11.22 -0.07 -17.50
C PHE A 301 12.35 -0.81 -16.79
N LYS A 302 13.56 -0.25 -16.90
CA LYS A 302 14.78 -0.66 -16.21
C LYS A 302 15.07 0.34 -15.10
N ILE A 303 15.49 -0.17 -13.95
CA ILE A 303 15.97 0.65 -12.84
C ILE A 303 17.49 0.83 -13.03
N ASN A 304 17.94 2.05 -13.26
CA ASN A 304 19.37 2.33 -13.45
C ASN A 304 20.09 2.47 -12.11
N GLU A 305 19.52 3.27 -11.20
CA GLU A 305 20.01 3.57 -9.87
C GLU A 305 18.81 3.68 -8.93
N VAL A 306 18.99 3.25 -7.67
CA VAL A 306 18.00 3.34 -6.61
C VAL A 306 18.67 3.04 -5.26
N GLU A 307 18.36 3.85 -4.26
CA GLU A 307 18.58 3.53 -2.86
C GLU A 307 17.23 3.61 -2.13
N ALA A 308 16.86 2.56 -1.41
CA ALA A 308 15.58 2.53 -0.70
C ALA A 308 15.72 2.00 0.73
N ASN A 309 15.02 2.64 1.66
CA ASN A 309 14.84 2.19 3.02
C ASN A 309 13.36 1.91 3.23
N THR A 310 13.03 0.78 3.85
CA THR A 310 11.65 0.45 4.15
C THR A 310 11.51 -0.26 5.48
N LYS A 311 10.41 0.03 6.18
CA LYS A 311 10.00 -0.63 7.42
C LYS A 311 8.55 -1.03 7.28
N PHE A 312 8.19 -2.20 7.77
CA PHE A 312 6.81 -2.63 7.80
C PHE A 312 6.49 -3.42 9.07
N TRP A 313 5.24 -3.32 9.48
CA TRP A 313 4.61 -4.06 10.57
C TRP A 313 3.36 -4.70 10.01
N SER A 314 3.11 -5.95 10.36
CA SER A 314 1.95 -6.67 9.86
C SER A 314 1.31 -7.50 10.96
N ASN A 315 -0.02 -7.60 10.90
CA ASN A 315 -0.80 -8.48 11.75
C ASN A 315 -1.36 -9.63 10.91
N ILE A 316 -1.20 -10.84 11.40
CA ILE A 316 -1.72 -12.07 10.82
C ILE A 316 -2.70 -12.67 11.81
N GLU A 317 -3.89 -13.02 11.34
CA GLU A 317 -4.90 -13.73 12.14
C GLU A 317 -5.43 -14.93 11.34
N LYS A 318 -5.46 -16.11 11.97
CA LYS A 318 -5.85 -17.39 11.35
C LYS A 318 -5.15 -17.61 10.00
N GLY A 319 -3.85 -17.37 9.97
CA GLY A 319 -3.01 -17.50 8.78
C GLY A 319 -3.33 -16.52 7.64
N LYS A 320 -4.21 -15.54 7.86
CA LYS A 320 -4.56 -14.51 6.88
C LYS A 320 -3.95 -13.17 7.30
N LEU A 321 -3.37 -12.48 6.32
CA LEU A 321 -2.91 -11.11 6.47
C LEU A 321 -4.11 -10.18 6.75
N GLN A 322 -4.05 -9.42 7.85
CA GLN A 322 -5.11 -8.47 8.22
C GLN A 322 -4.69 -7.04 7.89
N SER A 323 -3.46 -6.67 8.22
CA SER A 323 -2.93 -5.34 7.94
C SER A 323 -1.42 -5.35 7.72
N VAL A 324 -0.95 -4.35 6.98
CA VAL A 324 0.44 -3.96 6.84
C VAL A 324 0.52 -2.45 7.00
N TYR A 325 1.25 -1.97 8.00
CA TYR A 325 1.65 -0.57 8.11
C TYR A 325 3.13 -0.48 7.74
N GLY A 326 3.56 0.57 7.07
CA GLY A 326 4.98 0.73 6.78
C GLY A 326 5.37 2.12 6.32
N GLU A 327 6.67 2.25 6.13
CA GLU A 327 7.37 3.46 5.71
C GLU A 327 8.26 3.09 4.53
N LEU A 328 8.37 4.01 3.58
CA LEU A 328 9.21 3.89 2.39
C LEU A 328 9.91 5.23 2.17
N ASP A 329 11.24 5.20 2.11
CA ASP A 329 12.09 6.33 1.71
C ASP A 329 12.98 5.86 0.57
N VAL A 330 12.76 6.39 -0.63
CA VAL A 330 13.55 6.12 -1.82
C VAL A 330 14.31 7.39 -2.19
N VAL A 331 15.60 7.26 -2.47
CA VAL A 331 16.49 8.35 -2.85
C VAL A 331 17.12 8.03 -4.19
N ASP A 332 17.26 9.06 -5.04
CA ASP A 332 17.96 9.01 -6.32
C ASP A 332 17.55 7.82 -7.21
N ALA A 333 16.25 7.62 -7.39
CA ALA A 333 15.72 6.57 -8.24
C ALA A 333 15.67 7.02 -9.71
N ASN A 334 16.49 6.42 -10.56
CA ASN A 334 16.46 6.63 -12.01
C ASN A 334 15.79 5.46 -12.72
N LEU A 335 14.68 5.75 -13.40
CA LEU A 335 13.94 4.78 -14.22
C LEU A 335 14.13 5.09 -15.71
N ILE A 336 14.38 4.05 -16.51
CA ILE A 336 14.53 4.13 -17.96
C ILE A 336 13.49 3.24 -18.63
N ARG A 337 12.67 3.81 -19.51
CA ARG A 337 11.67 3.07 -20.26
C ARG A 337 12.32 2.26 -21.40
N ILE A 338 11.97 0.99 -21.56
CA ILE A 338 12.68 0.08 -22.49
C ILE A 338 12.37 0.38 -23.97
N ASP A 339 11.15 0.82 -24.28
CA ASP A 339 10.65 1.02 -25.65
C ASP A 339 11.16 2.31 -26.34
N ASN A 340 11.61 3.31 -25.59
CA ASN A 340 12.01 4.61 -26.14
C ASN A 340 13.11 5.33 -25.35
N GLU A 341 13.72 4.66 -24.37
CA GLU A 341 14.85 5.15 -23.58
C GLU A 341 14.58 6.47 -22.83
N ARG A 342 13.31 6.89 -22.68
CA ARG A 342 12.94 8.00 -21.82
C ARG A 342 13.35 7.69 -20.39
N GLN A 343 13.81 8.70 -19.69
CA GLN A 343 14.30 8.60 -18.33
C GLN A 343 13.46 9.51 -17.43
N ILE A 344 13.31 9.11 -16.17
CA ILE A 344 12.78 9.98 -15.12
C ILE A 344 13.63 9.78 -13.87
N ASN A 345 13.98 10.90 -13.23
CA ASN A 345 14.73 10.95 -11.99
C ASN A 345 13.78 11.33 -10.85
N PHE A 346 13.70 10.46 -9.85
CA PHE A 346 13.06 10.77 -8.59
C PHE A 346 14.14 11.04 -7.55
N ASP A 347 14.36 12.31 -7.20
CA ASP A 347 15.35 12.69 -6.20
C ASP A 347 14.99 12.07 -4.84
N LYS A 348 13.69 12.07 -4.52
CA LYS A 348 13.18 11.52 -3.27
C LYS A 348 11.71 11.12 -3.37
N ILE A 349 11.37 9.92 -2.91
CA ILE A 349 10.00 9.44 -2.70
C ILE A 349 9.87 9.03 -1.24
N VAL A 350 9.02 9.71 -0.48
CA VAL A 350 8.71 9.33 0.89
C VAL A 350 7.23 9.07 1.02
N THR A 351 6.88 7.97 1.65
CA THR A 351 5.49 7.71 2.03
C THR A 351 5.44 6.81 3.23
N ASN A 352 4.40 7.01 4.03
CA ASN A 352 3.93 5.99 4.91
C ASN A 352 2.75 5.30 4.23
N PHE A 353 2.58 4.01 4.45
CA PHE A 353 1.50 3.23 3.85
C PHE A 353 0.78 2.38 4.88
N LYS A 354 -0.51 2.19 4.69
CA LYS A 354 -1.34 1.27 5.47
C LYS A 354 -2.21 0.48 4.52
N LEU A 355 -1.93 -0.81 4.41
CA LEU A 355 -2.78 -1.78 3.74
C LEU A 355 -3.63 -2.47 4.82
N GLU A 356 -4.94 -2.41 4.69
CA GLU A 356 -5.87 -3.04 5.63
C GLU A 356 -6.94 -3.82 4.89
N ARG A 357 -7.20 -5.04 5.37
CA ARG A 357 -8.32 -5.85 4.92
C ARG A 357 -9.57 -5.38 5.65
N ALA A 358 -10.56 -4.89 4.92
CA ALA A 358 -11.85 -4.61 5.53
C ALA A 358 -12.55 -5.93 5.89
N HIS A 359 -13.41 -5.89 6.90
CA HIS A 359 -14.24 -7.03 7.28
C HIS A 359 -15.11 -7.49 6.09
N GLU A 360 -15.32 -8.80 5.99
CA GLU A 360 -16.20 -9.41 5.00
C GLU A 360 -17.64 -8.92 5.26
N VAL A 361 -18.21 -8.18 4.31
CA VAL A 361 -19.59 -7.70 4.38
C VAL A 361 -20.42 -8.47 3.36
N LEU A 362 -21.64 -8.86 3.74
CA LEU A 362 -22.64 -9.34 2.78
C LEU A 362 -23.20 -8.12 2.05
N ASN A 363 -23.01 -8.05 0.73
CA ASN A 363 -23.64 -7.00 -0.04
C ASN A 363 -25.17 -7.19 -0.09
N ASN A 364 -25.89 -6.20 -0.62
CA ASN A 364 -27.36 -6.25 -0.73
C ASN A 364 -27.89 -7.44 -1.55
N SER A 365 -27.02 -8.12 -2.32
CA SER A 365 -27.33 -9.29 -3.13
C SER A 365 -26.98 -10.62 -2.42
N GLY A 366 -26.52 -10.58 -1.16
CA GLY A 366 -26.12 -11.76 -0.39
C GLY A 366 -24.76 -12.35 -0.77
N LEU A 367 -23.98 -11.67 -1.62
CA LEU A 367 -22.62 -12.08 -2.00
C LEU A 367 -21.60 -11.50 -1.01
N LYS A 368 -20.51 -12.24 -0.78
CA LYS A 368 -19.43 -11.75 0.08
C LYS A 368 -18.58 -10.72 -0.66
N GLU A 369 -18.42 -9.58 -0.02
CA GLU A 369 -17.53 -8.51 -0.48
C GLU A 369 -16.26 -8.55 0.38
N THR A 370 -15.12 -8.70 -0.28
CA THR A 370 -13.81 -8.53 0.35
C THR A 370 -13.19 -7.25 -0.20
N SER A 371 -12.74 -6.37 0.68
CA SER A 371 -12.04 -5.16 0.24
C SER A 371 -10.71 -4.99 0.95
N TRP A 372 -9.76 -4.45 0.19
CA TRP A 372 -8.45 -4.03 0.65
C TRP A 372 -8.36 -2.52 0.44
N ALA A 373 -8.00 -1.80 1.50
CA ALA A 373 -7.72 -0.37 1.43
C ALA A 373 -6.22 -0.16 1.60
N LEU A 374 -5.62 0.56 0.65
CA LEU A 374 -4.25 1.07 0.72
C LEU A 374 -4.31 2.58 0.91
N ASP A 375 -3.95 3.04 2.09
CA ASP A 375 -3.70 4.45 2.38
C ASP A 375 -2.23 4.75 2.19
N LEU A 376 -1.92 5.80 1.41
CA LEU A 376 -0.61 6.43 1.33
C LEU A 376 -0.73 7.84 1.92
N PHE A 377 -0.02 8.08 3.01
CA PHE A 377 -0.04 9.34 3.75
C PHE A 377 1.37 9.90 3.86
N ASN A 378 1.45 11.23 3.93
CA ASN A 378 2.70 11.98 3.78
C ASN A 378 3.44 11.59 2.49
N PHE A 379 2.69 11.27 1.42
CA PHE A 379 3.24 10.90 0.13
C PHE A 379 3.87 12.14 -0.50
N ASN A 380 5.19 12.15 -0.60
CA ASN A 380 5.96 13.24 -1.17
C ASN A 380 6.86 12.67 -2.26
N VAL A 381 6.82 13.29 -3.43
CA VAL A 381 7.68 12.94 -4.57
C VAL A 381 8.36 14.20 -5.04
N ASN A 382 9.68 14.13 -5.13
CA ASN A 382 10.52 15.15 -5.72
C ASN A 382 11.03 14.66 -7.07
N ILE A 383 10.74 15.42 -8.11
CA ILE A 383 11.15 15.15 -9.50
C ILE A 383 11.92 16.37 -9.98
N ASP A 384 13.14 16.15 -10.48
CA ASP A 384 13.99 17.18 -11.07
C ASP A 384 14.10 18.46 -10.20
N SER A 385 14.36 18.30 -8.90
CA SER A 385 14.56 19.38 -7.92
C SER A 385 13.35 20.30 -7.67
N GLN A 386 12.13 19.85 -8.01
CA GLN A 386 10.91 20.61 -7.72
C GLN A 386 10.44 20.47 -6.26
N LYS A 387 9.69 21.48 -5.79
CA LYS A 387 9.21 21.58 -4.41
C LYS A 387 8.31 20.40 -4.01
N LYS A 388 8.44 20.00 -2.74
CA LYS A 388 7.57 19.04 -2.06
C LYS A 388 6.12 19.53 -2.03
N THR A 389 5.19 18.68 -2.45
CA THR A 389 3.77 18.79 -2.11
C THR A 389 3.34 17.50 -1.42
N GLU A 390 2.82 17.64 -0.20
CA GLU A 390 2.29 16.51 0.55
C GLU A 390 0.97 16.07 -0.06
N LYS A 391 0.88 14.78 -0.38
CA LYS A 391 -0.31 14.16 -0.95
C LYS A 391 -0.82 13.07 -0.02
N TYR A 392 -2.12 12.89 -0.08
CA TYR A 392 -2.83 11.79 0.53
C TYR A 392 -3.55 11.03 -0.58
N ILE A 393 -3.21 9.76 -0.72
CA ILE A 393 -3.80 8.86 -1.71
C ILE A 393 -4.46 7.71 -0.96
N ASN A 394 -5.74 7.48 -1.21
CA ASN A 394 -6.42 6.28 -0.74
C ASN A 394 -6.85 5.47 -1.97
N LEU A 395 -6.48 4.19 -1.99
CA LEU A 395 -6.88 3.23 -3.01
C LEU A 395 -7.66 2.13 -2.32
N LYS A 396 -8.93 1.97 -2.67
CA LYS A 396 -9.78 0.90 -2.16
C LYS A 396 -10.11 -0.07 -3.27
N PHE A 397 -9.55 -1.27 -3.19
CA PHE A 397 -9.84 -2.37 -4.10
C PHE A 397 -10.93 -3.25 -3.50
N ILE A 398 -12.01 -3.44 -4.25
CA ILE A 398 -13.18 -4.20 -3.83
C ILE A 398 -13.34 -5.38 -4.80
N ASN A 399 -13.28 -6.58 -4.25
CA ASN A 399 -13.52 -7.82 -4.97
C ASN A 399 -14.83 -8.44 -4.48
N ILE A 400 -15.74 -8.70 -5.43
CA ILE A 400 -17.06 -9.27 -5.18
C ILE A 400 -17.03 -10.72 -5.64
N GLU A 401 -17.33 -11.65 -4.73
CA GLU A 401 -17.33 -13.08 -5.02
C GLU A 401 -18.27 -13.39 -6.22
N ASN A 402 -17.78 -14.23 -7.15
CA ASN A 402 -18.47 -14.62 -8.38
C ASN A 402 -18.76 -13.49 -9.39
N GLN A 403 -18.11 -12.33 -9.26
CA GLN A 403 -18.10 -11.30 -10.30
C GLN A 403 -16.69 -11.14 -10.88
N ALA A 404 -16.58 -11.10 -12.21
CA ALA A 404 -15.32 -10.79 -12.88
C ALA A 404 -14.89 -9.32 -12.68
N LEU A 405 -15.88 -8.44 -12.43
CA LEU A 405 -15.67 -7.00 -12.29
C LEU A 405 -15.23 -6.65 -10.88
N SER A 406 -13.98 -6.17 -10.77
CA SER A 406 -13.48 -5.58 -9.53
C SER A 406 -13.69 -4.08 -9.55
N LYS A 407 -13.99 -3.48 -8.40
CA LYS A 407 -14.16 -2.04 -8.26
C LYS A 407 -12.93 -1.42 -7.60
N LEU A 408 -12.35 -0.41 -8.23
CA LEU A 408 -11.25 0.37 -7.67
C LEU A 408 -11.73 1.79 -7.39
N GLN A 409 -11.72 2.19 -6.12
CA GLN A 409 -11.96 3.57 -5.72
C GLN A 409 -10.62 4.24 -5.43
N VAL A 410 -10.43 5.43 -6.00
CA VAL A 410 -9.23 6.25 -5.87
C VAL A 410 -9.66 7.58 -5.28
N PHE A 411 -9.04 7.97 -4.18
CA PHE A 411 -9.10 9.31 -3.64
C PHE A 411 -7.71 9.93 -3.67
N LEU A 412 -7.62 11.14 -4.20
CA LEU A 412 -6.40 11.95 -4.18
C LEU A 412 -6.78 13.38 -3.76
N ASN A 413 -6.17 13.87 -2.68
CA ASN A 413 -6.48 15.19 -2.15
C ASN A 413 -6.02 16.33 -3.07
N TYR A 414 -4.86 16.17 -3.72
CA TYR A 414 -4.20 17.23 -4.47
C TYR A 414 -3.33 16.67 -5.59
N LEU A 415 -3.41 17.29 -6.76
CA LEU A 415 -2.59 16.99 -7.93
C LEU A 415 -2.16 18.30 -8.62
N ASP A 416 -0.86 18.56 -8.66
CA ASP A 416 -0.32 19.62 -9.51
C ASP A 416 -0.21 19.11 -10.96
N LEU A 417 -0.85 19.81 -11.90
CA LEU A 417 -0.91 19.37 -13.30
C LEU A 417 0.45 19.41 -14.00
N LYS A 418 1.37 20.28 -13.57
CA LYS A 418 2.71 20.35 -14.14
C LYS A 418 3.53 19.15 -13.68
N GLU A 419 3.51 18.81 -12.40
CA GLU A 419 4.18 17.61 -11.88
C GLU A 419 3.58 16.34 -12.50
N PHE A 420 2.24 16.23 -12.51
CA PHE A 420 1.54 15.11 -13.15
C PHE A 420 1.94 14.96 -14.61
N SER A 421 2.06 16.08 -15.35
CA SER A 421 2.44 16.04 -16.76
C SER A 421 3.81 15.40 -16.98
N GLN A 422 4.77 15.58 -16.06
CA GLN A 422 6.10 14.97 -16.16
C GLN A 422 6.04 13.46 -15.95
N VAL A 423 5.34 13.02 -14.90
CA VAL A 423 5.15 11.60 -14.59
C VAL A 423 4.35 10.91 -15.69
N PHE A 424 3.23 11.50 -16.10
CA PHE A 424 2.39 11.02 -17.18
C PHE A 424 3.18 10.95 -18.49
N SER A 425 4.00 11.96 -18.81
CA SER A 425 4.91 11.92 -19.95
C SER A 425 5.93 10.80 -19.90
N PHE A 426 6.25 10.20 -18.76
CA PHE A 426 7.09 9.00 -18.71
C PHE A 426 6.28 7.73 -18.99
N PHE A 427 5.11 7.58 -18.34
CA PHE A 427 4.27 6.38 -18.44
C PHE A 427 3.38 6.32 -19.69
N SER A 428 3.12 7.44 -20.39
CA SER A 428 2.24 7.47 -21.56
C SER A 428 2.91 6.89 -22.82
N PRO A 429 2.13 6.30 -23.76
CA PRO A 429 2.60 5.98 -25.10
C PRO A 429 3.24 7.20 -25.81
N ARG A 430 4.16 6.93 -26.75
CA ARG A 430 4.96 7.97 -27.42
C ARG A 430 4.12 9.00 -28.17
N GLU A 431 3.03 8.55 -28.79
CA GLU A 431 2.13 9.37 -29.60
C GLU A 431 1.38 10.40 -28.76
N PHE A 432 0.85 9.98 -27.61
CA PHE A 432 0.11 10.84 -26.67
C PHE A 432 1.00 11.95 -26.07
N ASN A 433 2.27 11.63 -25.78
CA ASN A 433 3.22 12.56 -25.16
C ASN A 433 3.63 13.71 -26.09
N LYS A 434 3.87 13.41 -27.38
CA LYS A 434 4.40 14.41 -28.33
C LYS A 434 3.43 15.55 -28.59
N THR A 435 2.14 15.26 -28.69
CA THR A 435 1.16 16.23 -29.18
C THR A 435 0.42 16.93 -28.04
N ILE A 436 -0.03 16.20 -27.03
CA ILE A 436 -0.94 16.75 -26.00
C ILE A 436 -0.12 17.42 -24.90
N VAL A 437 0.78 16.68 -24.23
CA VAL A 437 1.48 17.20 -23.05
C VAL A 437 2.47 18.31 -23.42
N LYS A 438 3.26 18.13 -24.48
CA LYS A 438 4.29 19.11 -24.88
C LYS A 438 3.73 20.40 -25.45
N VAL A 439 2.58 20.35 -26.14
CA VAL A 439 1.98 21.54 -26.77
C VAL A 439 1.01 22.24 -25.82
N LEU A 440 0.02 21.52 -25.29
CA LEU A 440 -0.99 22.10 -24.40
C LEU A 440 -0.36 22.62 -23.10
N LYS A 441 0.66 21.94 -22.57
CA LYS A 441 1.34 22.30 -21.31
C LYS A 441 0.32 22.64 -20.21
N PRO A 442 -0.55 21.68 -19.83
CA PRO A 442 -1.56 21.92 -18.81
C PRO A 442 -0.90 22.36 -17.50
N ARG A 443 -1.53 23.30 -16.82
CA ARG A 443 -1.10 23.86 -15.53
C ARG A 443 -2.32 24.15 -14.67
N GLY A 444 -2.08 24.29 -13.37
CA GLY A 444 -3.14 24.45 -12.37
C GLY A 444 -3.13 23.28 -11.41
N GLN A 445 -4.14 23.25 -10.55
CA GLN A 445 -4.26 22.31 -9.46
C GLN A 445 -5.58 21.58 -9.58
N ILE A 446 -5.58 20.29 -9.26
CA ILE A 446 -6.80 19.50 -9.13
C ILE A 446 -6.86 19.00 -7.69
N GLU A 447 -7.98 19.24 -7.03
CA GLU A 447 -8.23 18.90 -5.64
C GLU A 447 -9.44 17.96 -5.53
N ASN A 448 -9.54 17.27 -4.39
CA ASN A 448 -10.68 16.42 -4.04
C ASN A 448 -11.06 15.42 -5.14
N ILE A 449 -10.05 14.77 -5.72
CA ILE A 449 -10.23 13.83 -6.82
C ILE A 449 -10.79 12.53 -6.25
N ILE A 450 -11.99 12.16 -6.70
CA ILE A 450 -12.61 10.88 -6.40
C ILE A 450 -12.87 10.18 -7.73
N ALA A 451 -12.23 9.04 -7.95
CA ALA A 451 -12.49 8.20 -9.11
C ALA A 451 -12.99 6.82 -8.66
N THR A 452 -14.03 6.32 -9.31
CA THR A 452 -14.52 4.95 -9.17
C THR A 452 -14.38 4.26 -10.52
N LEU A 453 -13.59 3.21 -10.59
CA LEU A 453 -13.29 2.46 -11.80
C LEU A 453 -13.85 1.05 -11.68
N HIS A 454 -14.60 0.60 -12.68
CA HIS A 454 -15.02 -0.79 -12.84
C HIS A 454 -14.05 -1.48 -13.80
N LEU A 455 -13.31 -2.45 -13.28
CA LEU A 455 -12.19 -3.08 -13.96
C LEU A 455 -12.56 -4.51 -14.39
N ASN A 456 -12.29 -4.85 -15.65
CA ASN A 456 -12.37 -6.23 -16.15
C ASN A 456 -11.16 -7.07 -15.73
N THR A 457 -9.97 -6.45 -15.71
CA THR A 457 -8.71 -7.09 -15.34
C THR A 457 -7.74 -6.08 -14.74
N LEU A 458 -6.87 -6.55 -13.84
CA LEU A 458 -5.74 -5.80 -13.30
C LEU A 458 -4.44 -6.00 -14.11
N GLN A 459 -4.45 -6.88 -15.11
CA GLN A 459 -3.30 -7.06 -15.99
C GLN A 459 -3.08 -5.77 -16.80
N MET A 460 -1.81 -5.38 -17.00
CA MET A 460 -1.50 -4.20 -17.80
C MET A 460 -1.60 -4.51 -19.31
N PRO A 461 -2.24 -3.66 -20.12
CA PRO A 461 -2.91 -2.41 -19.75
C PRO A 461 -4.23 -2.68 -19.00
N VAL A 462 -4.45 -1.92 -17.92
CA VAL A 462 -5.67 -2.04 -17.09
C VAL A 462 -6.89 -1.76 -17.96
N ASP A 463 -7.83 -2.70 -18.00
CA ASP A 463 -9.06 -2.59 -18.78
C ASP A 463 -10.19 -2.03 -17.90
N ILE A 464 -10.62 -0.81 -18.23
CA ILE A 464 -11.64 -0.05 -17.50
C ILE A 464 -12.92 -0.07 -18.33
N GLU A 465 -13.97 -0.74 -17.83
CA GLU A 465 -15.27 -0.80 -18.50
C GLU A 465 -16.06 0.50 -18.30
N ARG A 466 -16.11 0.98 -17.05
CA ARG A 466 -16.87 2.17 -16.65
C ARG A 466 -16.08 2.96 -15.62
N TYR A 467 -16.29 4.27 -15.61
CA TYR A 467 -15.65 5.13 -14.65
C TYR A 467 -16.56 6.27 -14.23
N GLN A 468 -16.38 6.73 -13.01
CA GLN A 468 -16.97 7.98 -12.55
C GLN A 468 -15.88 8.79 -11.84
N VAL A 469 -15.73 10.04 -12.22
CA VAL A 469 -14.72 10.95 -11.68
C VAL A 469 -15.38 12.23 -11.22
N GLN A 470 -15.01 12.67 -10.02
CA GLN A 470 -15.31 13.99 -9.49
C GLN A 470 -14.00 14.67 -9.12
N ALA A 471 -13.89 15.97 -9.41
CA ALA A 471 -12.73 16.76 -9.04
C ALA A 471 -13.04 18.26 -8.97
N ASP A 472 -12.30 18.98 -8.14
CA ASP A 472 -12.27 20.44 -8.13
C ASP A 472 -11.03 20.91 -8.91
N ILE A 473 -11.23 21.70 -9.95
CA ILE A 473 -10.17 22.23 -10.81
C ILE A 473 -9.94 23.69 -10.44
N ASN A 474 -8.70 24.06 -10.14
CA ASN A 474 -8.29 25.39 -9.69
C ASN A 474 -7.20 25.97 -10.59
N HIS A 475 -7.39 27.22 -11.03
CA HIS A 475 -6.41 28.00 -11.82
C HIS A 475 -5.90 27.27 -13.07
N PHE A 476 -6.76 26.46 -13.70
CA PHE A 476 -6.44 25.69 -14.88
C PHE A 476 -6.01 26.58 -16.04
N GLY A 477 -4.99 26.14 -16.75
CA GLY A 477 -4.59 26.77 -17.98
C GLY A 477 -3.92 25.80 -18.95
N MET A 478 -4.06 26.10 -20.23
CA MET A 478 -3.43 25.36 -21.31
C MET A 478 -3.16 26.29 -22.49
N ASN A 479 -2.22 25.92 -23.35
CA ASN A 479 -1.98 26.56 -24.64
C ASN A 479 -2.97 26.04 -25.69
N SER A 480 -3.10 26.80 -26.78
CA SER A 480 -3.93 26.44 -27.93
C SER A 480 -3.32 25.28 -28.74
N LEU A 481 -4.16 24.37 -29.24
CA LEU A 481 -3.80 23.33 -30.20
C LEU A 481 -4.94 23.11 -31.20
N TYR A 482 -4.70 23.34 -32.49
CA TYR A 482 -5.77 23.33 -33.51
C TYR A 482 -6.95 24.24 -33.09
N SER A 483 -8.16 23.67 -32.99
CA SER A 483 -9.37 24.38 -32.55
C SER A 483 -9.52 24.46 -31.03
N ILE A 484 -8.62 23.85 -30.25
CA ILE A 484 -8.64 23.93 -28.79
C ILE A 484 -8.16 25.33 -28.35
N PRO A 485 -8.97 26.06 -27.57
CA PRO A 485 -8.60 27.40 -27.12
C PRO A 485 -7.42 27.39 -26.15
N LYS A 486 -6.69 28.49 -26.11
CA LYS A 486 -5.80 28.79 -24.99
C LYS A 486 -6.67 29.29 -23.81
N ILE A 487 -6.48 28.68 -22.65
CA ILE A 487 -7.22 29.01 -21.42
C ILE A 487 -6.21 29.42 -20.34
N ARG A 488 -6.56 30.42 -19.54
CA ARG A 488 -5.83 30.80 -18.33
C ARG A 488 -6.82 31.07 -17.20
N ASN A 489 -6.50 30.53 -16.03
CA ASN A 489 -7.18 30.81 -14.77
C ASN A 489 -8.64 30.32 -14.71
N PHE A 490 -8.90 29.16 -15.30
CA PHE A 490 -10.21 28.52 -15.24
C PHE A 490 -10.35 27.70 -13.96
N SER A 491 -11.46 27.84 -13.26
CA SER A 491 -11.80 27.06 -12.07
C SER A 491 -13.22 26.52 -12.19
N SER A 492 -13.38 25.24 -11.86
CA SER A 492 -14.65 24.53 -11.99
C SER A 492 -14.66 23.26 -11.15
N ARG A 493 -15.84 22.87 -10.64
CA ARG A 493 -16.08 21.52 -10.15
C ARG A 493 -16.60 20.65 -11.27
N VAL A 494 -15.97 19.52 -11.52
CA VAL A 494 -16.37 18.59 -12.58
C VAL A 494 -16.83 17.26 -12.00
N ILE A 495 -17.85 16.66 -12.61
CA ILE A 495 -18.32 15.30 -12.36
C ILE A 495 -18.64 14.67 -13.72
N PHE A 496 -18.02 13.54 -14.03
CA PHE A 496 -18.22 12.89 -15.32
C PHE A 496 -18.02 11.38 -15.27
N ASN A 497 -18.57 10.69 -16.26
CA ASN A 497 -18.39 9.27 -16.52
C ASN A 497 -18.03 9.04 -18.00
N GLU A 498 -18.12 7.79 -18.47
CA GLU A 498 -17.80 7.42 -19.84
C GLU A 498 -18.65 8.10 -20.92
N ASN A 499 -19.90 8.49 -20.61
CA ASN A 499 -20.86 8.98 -21.61
C ASN A 499 -21.30 10.43 -21.39
N MET A 500 -21.18 10.95 -20.18
CA MET A 500 -21.71 12.28 -19.83
C MET A 500 -20.90 12.96 -18.73
N GLY A 501 -21.06 14.27 -18.61
CA GLY A 501 -20.47 15.03 -17.52
C GLY A 501 -21.05 16.41 -17.36
N ARG A 502 -20.66 17.05 -16.25
CA ARG A 502 -21.14 18.35 -15.81
C ARG A 502 -20.00 19.09 -15.12
N ALA A 503 -19.88 20.37 -15.44
CA ALA A 503 -18.87 21.29 -14.94
C ALA A 503 -19.57 22.54 -14.41
N TYR A 504 -19.47 22.77 -13.11
CA TYR A 504 -19.97 23.97 -12.46
C TYR A 504 -18.87 25.01 -12.50
N ILE A 505 -19.04 26.04 -13.31
CA ILE A 505 -18.01 27.04 -13.58
C ILE A 505 -18.14 28.17 -12.56
N ASN A 506 -17.02 28.49 -11.91
CA ASN A 506 -16.89 29.69 -11.10
C ASN A 506 -15.44 30.16 -11.21
N SER A 507 -15.17 30.95 -12.23
CA SER A 507 -13.83 31.43 -12.59
C SER A 507 -13.74 32.94 -12.44
N THR A 508 -12.58 33.43 -11.99
CA THR A 508 -12.27 34.86 -11.90
C THR A 508 -10.93 35.17 -12.58
N ASP A 509 -10.78 36.36 -13.16
CA ASP A 509 -9.59 36.79 -13.92
C ASP A 509 -9.13 35.77 -15.01
N MET A 510 -10.10 35.18 -15.70
CA MET A 510 -9.86 34.23 -16.78
C MET A 510 -9.42 34.95 -18.06
N LYS A 511 -8.61 34.25 -18.88
CA LYS A 511 -8.36 34.65 -20.27
C LYS A 511 -8.65 33.47 -21.21
N LEU A 512 -9.47 33.71 -22.23
CA LEU A 512 -9.83 32.74 -23.26
C LEU A 512 -9.30 33.22 -24.61
N HIS A 513 -8.72 32.34 -25.42
CA HIS A 513 -8.30 32.71 -26.77
C HIS A 513 -8.51 31.57 -27.75
N LEU A 514 -9.55 31.72 -28.57
CA LEU A 514 -9.82 30.89 -29.74
C LEU A 514 -9.04 31.46 -30.93
N LYS A 515 -7.79 31.02 -31.08
CA LYS A 515 -6.87 31.53 -32.11
C LYS A 515 -7.36 31.31 -33.55
N SER A 516 -8.27 30.38 -33.80
CA SER A 516 -8.85 30.16 -35.12
C SER A 516 -9.85 31.24 -35.52
N LEU A 517 -10.44 31.95 -34.54
CA LEU A 517 -11.56 32.88 -34.78
C LEU A 517 -11.18 34.33 -34.46
N PHE A 518 -10.61 34.57 -33.28
CA PHE A 518 -10.40 35.93 -32.75
C PHE A 518 -8.94 36.37 -32.87
N ARG A 519 -8.73 37.69 -32.90
CA ARG A 519 -7.40 38.32 -32.95
C ARG A 519 -6.67 38.21 -31.62
N ASP A 520 -7.39 38.42 -30.54
CA ASP A 520 -6.86 38.55 -29.18
C ASP A 520 -7.54 37.63 -28.17
N SER A 521 -6.97 37.61 -26.95
CA SER A 521 -7.47 36.81 -25.83
C SER A 521 -8.52 37.57 -25.04
N TRP A 522 -9.75 37.07 -24.99
CA TRP A 522 -10.85 37.66 -24.24
C TRP A 522 -10.54 37.70 -22.74
N PRO A 523 -10.47 38.90 -22.13
CA PRO A 523 -10.42 39.02 -20.69
C PRO A 523 -11.82 38.70 -20.14
N VAL A 524 -11.86 37.93 -19.06
CA VAL A 524 -13.10 37.59 -18.36
C VAL A 524 -12.86 37.84 -16.87
N THR A 525 -13.49 38.86 -16.33
CA THR A 525 -13.41 39.22 -14.91
C THR A 525 -14.05 38.14 -14.07
N GLN A 526 -15.24 37.69 -14.48
CA GLN A 526 -15.97 36.59 -13.85
C GLN A 526 -16.71 35.78 -14.91
N LEU A 527 -16.67 34.46 -14.75
CA LEU A 527 -17.45 33.50 -15.52
C LEU A 527 -18.13 32.55 -14.55
N THR A 528 -19.46 32.53 -14.57
CA THR A 528 -20.29 31.60 -13.80
C THR A 528 -21.26 30.90 -14.73
N GLY A 529 -21.71 29.72 -14.35
CA GLY A 529 -22.69 28.94 -15.10
C GLY A 529 -22.39 27.46 -15.09
N GLU A 530 -23.10 26.73 -15.92
CA GLU A 530 -23.03 25.28 -15.96
C GLU A 530 -22.73 24.81 -17.38
N PHE A 531 -21.77 23.91 -17.51
CA PHE A 531 -21.46 23.25 -18.77
C PHE A 531 -21.68 21.75 -18.62
N PHE A 532 -22.31 21.11 -19.59
CA PHE A 532 -22.54 19.68 -19.59
C PHE A 532 -22.30 19.11 -20.98
N TRP A 533 -21.95 17.84 -21.01
CA TRP A 533 -21.76 17.12 -22.25
C TRP A 533 -22.34 15.73 -22.14
N GLN A 534 -22.73 15.18 -23.28
CA GLN A 534 -23.22 13.83 -23.38
C GLN A 534 -22.91 13.26 -24.77
N GLN A 535 -22.56 11.98 -24.81
CA GLN A 535 -22.44 11.22 -26.05
C GLN A 535 -23.68 10.34 -26.19
N GLU A 536 -24.43 10.51 -27.29
CA GLU A 536 -25.57 9.67 -27.66
C GLU A 536 -25.43 9.22 -29.11
N ASN A 537 -25.56 7.92 -29.39
CA ASN A 537 -25.56 7.38 -30.77
C ASN A 537 -24.40 7.86 -31.67
N ASP A 538 -23.17 7.91 -31.13
CA ASP A 538 -21.98 8.47 -31.81
C ASP A 538 -22.03 9.98 -32.13
N GLU A 539 -22.99 10.73 -31.57
CA GLU A 539 -23.06 12.19 -31.61
C GLU A 539 -22.71 12.78 -30.25
N TRP A 540 -22.04 13.93 -30.26
CA TRP A 540 -21.72 14.68 -29.05
C TRP A 540 -22.66 15.85 -28.89
N PHE A 541 -23.28 15.94 -27.73
CA PHE A 541 -24.03 17.10 -27.31
C PHE A 541 -23.22 17.87 -26.24
N PHE A 542 -23.10 19.18 -26.43
CA PHE A 542 -22.50 20.08 -25.45
C PHE A 542 -23.49 21.20 -25.15
N GLY A 543 -23.85 21.34 -23.88
CA GLY A 543 -24.73 22.40 -23.42
C GLY A 543 -24.01 23.30 -22.42
N ALA A 544 -24.33 24.58 -22.46
CA ALA A 544 -23.94 25.56 -21.48
C ALA A 544 -25.17 26.36 -21.10
N GLU A 545 -25.53 26.37 -19.82
CA GLU A 545 -26.73 27.03 -19.31
C GLU A 545 -26.35 28.07 -18.27
N GLN A 546 -27.13 29.15 -18.23
CA GLN A 546 -26.99 30.23 -17.26
C GLN A 546 -25.55 30.77 -17.23
N LEU A 547 -24.89 30.82 -18.40
CA LEU A 547 -23.58 31.43 -18.48
C LEU A 547 -23.72 32.91 -18.19
N GLU A 548 -22.96 33.40 -17.24
CA GLU A 548 -22.84 34.82 -16.92
C GLU A 548 -21.37 35.21 -17.10
N LEU A 549 -21.13 36.12 -18.03
CA LEU A 549 -19.81 36.63 -18.39
C LEU A 549 -19.75 38.11 -18.08
N ILE A 550 -18.82 38.47 -17.19
CA ILE A 550 -18.50 39.85 -16.86
C ILE A 550 -17.09 40.13 -17.35
N ASN A 551 -16.91 41.19 -18.13
CA ASN A 551 -15.59 41.66 -18.53
C ASN A 551 -15.52 43.20 -18.51
N PRO A 552 -14.34 43.81 -18.74
CA PRO A 552 -14.20 45.28 -18.72
C PRO A 552 -14.98 46.03 -19.81
N HIS A 553 -15.52 45.34 -20.81
CA HIS A 553 -16.14 45.92 -22.00
C HIS A 553 -17.66 45.68 -22.08
N LEU A 554 -18.19 44.62 -21.46
CA LEU A 554 -19.62 44.27 -21.45
C LEU A 554 -19.96 43.22 -20.36
N ASN A 555 -21.25 43.12 -20.05
CA ASN A 555 -21.84 42.01 -19.29
C ASN A 555 -22.77 41.21 -20.20
N ALA A 556 -22.73 39.87 -20.13
CA ALA A 556 -23.53 39.01 -20.97
C ALA A 556 -24.03 37.76 -20.25
N ASN A 557 -25.21 37.32 -20.67
CA ASN A 557 -25.80 36.04 -20.29
C ASN A 557 -26.02 35.20 -21.55
N ALA A 558 -25.76 33.90 -21.49
CA ALA A 558 -25.97 33.02 -22.65
C ALA A 558 -26.36 31.59 -22.26
N ASP A 559 -27.19 31.00 -23.10
CA ASP A 559 -27.43 29.57 -23.18
C ASP A 559 -26.95 29.09 -24.55
N VAL A 560 -26.15 28.02 -24.57
CA VAL A 560 -25.50 27.49 -25.78
C VAL A 560 -25.68 25.99 -25.84
N ASN A 561 -26.20 25.49 -26.95
CA ASN A 561 -26.32 24.07 -27.24
C ASN A 561 -25.60 23.79 -28.56
N LEU A 562 -24.75 22.77 -28.55
CA LEU A 562 -23.98 22.33 -29.72
C LEU A 562 -24.17 20.84 -29.92
N TRP A 563 -24.48 20.45 -31.15
CA TRP A 563 -24.51 19.05 -31.58
C TRP A 563 -23.39 18.83 -32.58
N LEU A 564 -22.44 17.96 -32.22
CA LEU A 564 -21.32 17.55 -33.03
C LEU A 564 -21.58 16.16 -33.60
N SER A 565 -21.80 16.10 -34.89
CA SER A 565 -21.98 14.84 -35.60
C SER A 565 -20.63 14.24 -36.03
N LYS A 566 -20.60 12.93 -36.26
CA LYS A 566 -19.37 12.19 -36.64
C LYS A 566 -18.72 12.67 -37.95
N ASN A 567 -19.49 13.28 -38.86
CA ASN A 567 -18.96 13.82 -40.10
C ASN A 567 -18.41 15.26 -39.96
N GLY A 568 -18.36 15.78 -38.72
CA GLY A 568 -17.82 17.09 -38.41
C GLY A 568 -18.80 18.25 -38.56
N ARG A 569 -20.08 17.99 -38.88
CA ARG A 569 -21.12 19.04 -38.87
C ARG A 569 -21.46 19.44 -37.45
N ILE A 570 -21.68 20.74 -37.27
CA ILE A 570 -21.90 21.39 -35.98
C ILE A 570 -23.19 22.19 -36.08
N TYR A 571 -24.24 21.72 -35.42
CA TYR A 571 -25.45 22.49 -35.20
C TYR A 571 -25.29 23.30 -33.91
N MET A 572 -25.61 24.59 -33.96
CA MET A 572 -25.61 25.49 -32.81
C MET A 572 -27.00 26.03 -32.54
N ASP A 573 -27.43 26.04 -31.29
CA ASP A 573 -28.53 26.86 -30.76
C ASP A 573 -27.98 27.73 -29.63
N LEU A 574 -27.82 29.02 -29.91
CA LEU A 574 -27.31 30.02 -28.99
C LEU A 574 -28.41 31.06 -28.78
N THR A 575 -28.72 31.34 -27.52
CA THR A 575 -29.48 32.51 -27.12
C THR A 575 -28.63 33.29 -26.13
N GLY A 576 -28.44 34.58 -26.38
CA GLY A 576 -27.63 35.43 -25.51
C GLY A 576 -28.23 36.80 -25.37
N PHE A 577 -27.95 37.42 -24.23
CA PHE A 577 -28.30 38.79 -23.93
C PHE A 577 -27.06 39.51 -23.41
N TYR A 578 -26.97 40.80 -23.65
CA TYR A 578 -25.91 41.61 -23.07
C TYR A 578 -26.45 42.95 -22.59
N HIS A 579 -25.70 43.60 -21.71
CA HIS A 579 -25.94 44.98 -21.31
C HIS A 579 -24.61 45.72 -21.04
N ASP A 580 -24.68 47.05 -21.05
CA ASP A 580 -23.56 47.96 -20.77
C ASP A 580 -22.32 47.69 -21.64
N ALA A 581 -22.51 47.43 -22.94
CA ALA A 581 -21.41 47.17 -23.86
C ALA A 581 -20.78 48.47 -24.37
N ASN A 582 -19.47 48.63 -24.25
CA ASN A 582 -18.76 49.74 -24.86
C ASN A 582 -18.46 49.44 -26.34
N VAL A 583 -19.16 50.13 -27.25
CA VAL A 583 -19.13 49.82 -28.70
C VAL A 583 -17.76 49.98 -29.34
N LYS A 584 -16.88 50.79 -28.73
CA LYS A 584 -15.48 50.95 -29.17
C LYS A 584 -14.71 49.63 -29.19
N TYR A 585 -15.14 48.65 -28.38
CA TYR A 585 -14.49 47.34 -28.29
C TYR A 585 -15.12 46.29 -29.21
N VAL A 586 -16.13 46.62 -30.02
CA VAL A 586 -16.69 45.68 -31.01
C VAL A 586 -15.59 45.01 -31.86
N PRO A 587 -14.61 45.74 -32.44
CA PRO A 587 -13.53 45.14 -33.24
C PRO A 587 -12.71 44.04 -32.53
N TYR A 588 -12.70 44.07 -31.20
CA TYR A 588 -11.97 43.12 -30.36
C TYR A 588 -12.65 41.74 -30.29
N TYR A 589 -13.97 41.71 -30.42
CA TYR A 589 -14.80 40.50 -30.29
C TYR A 589 -15.25 39.93 -31.64
N LEU A 590 -14.85 40.54 -32.76
CA LEU A 590 -15.18 40.03 -34.09
C LEU A 590 -14.39 38.76 -34.43
N PRO A 591 -15.04 37.73 -35.03
CA PRO A 591 -14.37 36.55 -35.56
C PRO A 591 -13.64 36.88 -36.87
N ALA A 592 -12.74 37.87 -36.83
CA ALA A 592 -12.11 38.48 -37.99
C ALA A 592 -11.32 37.51 -38.88
N LYS A 593 -10.98 36.32 -38.40
CA LYS A 593 -10.25 35.29 -39.16
C LYS A 593 -11.11 34.51 -40.16
N ILE A 594 -12.42 34.60 -40.03
CA ILE A 594 -13.40 33.94 -40.91
C ILE A 594 -14.33 34.94 -41.62
N MET A 595 -14.17 36.24 -41.37
CA MET A 595 -14.92 37.32 -42.01
C MET A 595 -14.16 37.88 -43.22
N SER A 596 -14.85 38.55 -44.15
CA SER A 596 -14.20 39.19 -45.29
C SER A 596 -13.38 40.42 -44.86
N ASP A 597 -12.20 40.60 -45.46
CA ASP A 597 -11.29 41.70 -45.11
C ASP A 597 -11.95 43.09 -45.21
N GLY A 598 -12.83 43.28 -46.19
CA GLY A 598 -13.57 44.53 -46.38
C GLY A 598 -14.53 44.84 -45.23
N LEU A 599 -15.31 43.84 -44.80
CA LEU A 599 -16.23 43.97 -43.67
C LEU A 599 -15.48 44.23 -42.37
N VAL A 600 -14.39 43.49 -42.17
CA VAL A 600 -13.50 43.65 -41.02
C VAL A 600 -12.91 45.06 -40.96
N SER A 601 -12.38 45.56 -42.08
CA SER A 601 -11.82 46.92 -42.16
C SER A 601 -12.87 48.00 -41.89
N TRP A 602 -14.10 47.80 -42.36
CA TRP A 602 -15.21 48.71 -42.06
C TRP A 602 -15.55 48.71 -40.57
N LEU A 603 -15.78 47.52 -39.98
CA LEU A 603 -16.14 47.38 -38.57
C LEU A 603 -15.04 47.89 -37.61
N ASP A 604 -13.76 47.75 -37.99
CA ASP A 604 -12.62 48.24 -37.22
C ASP A 604 -12.62 49.76 -37.05
N ASN A 605 -13.21 50.49 -38.00
CA ASN A 605 -13.21 51.95 -38.02
C ASN A 605 -14.59 52.56 -37.81
N ALA A 606 -15.66 51.76 -37.84
CA ALA A 606 -17.04 52.23 -37.80
C ALA A 606 -17.41 52.86 -36.45
N PHE A 607 -17.06 52.21 -35.33
CA PHE A 607 -17.56 52.59 -34.00
C PHE A 607 -16.48 53.27 -33.16
N LEU A 608 -16.55 54.60 -33.04
CA LEU A 608 -15.53 55.41 -32.34
C LEU A 608 -15.77 55.49 -30.83
N SER A 609 -17.02 55.71 -30.42
CA SER A 609 -17.46 55.76 -29.02
C SER A 609 -18.96 55.50 -28.90
N GLY A 610 -19.42 55.30 -27.66
CA GLY A 610 -20.83 55.10 -27.31
C GLY A 610 -21.08 53.80 -26.56
N TRP A 611 -22.35 53.50 -26.32
CA TRP A 611 -22.78 52.36 -25.52
C TRP A 611 -23.87 51.56 -26.22
N GLY A 612 -23.73 50.24 -26.22
CA GLY A 612 -24.84 49.30 -26.44
C GLY A 612 -25.51 49.06 -25.09
N THR A 613 -26.68 49.64 -24.87
CA THR A 613 -27.35 49.60 -23.55
C THR A 613 -27.80 48.18 -23.24
N ASP A 614 -28.38 47.52 -24.22
CA ASP A 614 -28.92 46.17 -24.14
C ASP A 614 -29.06 45.58 -25.54
N GLY A 615 -29.01 44.26 -25.62
CA GLY A 615 -29.24 43.55 -26.86
C GLY A 615 -29.37 42.05 -26.65
N GLY A 616 -29.80 41.37 -27.71
CA GLY A 616 -29.98 39.94 -27.76
C GLY A 616 -29.41 39.35 -29.04
N VAL A 617 -28.99 38.09 -28.96
CA VAL A 617 -28.58 37.28 -30.09
C VAL A 617 -29.32 35.95 -30.03
N VAL A 618 -29.85 35.53 -31.17
CA VAL A 618 -30.30 34.17 -31.42
C VAL A 618 -29.55 33.65 -32.62
N PHE A 619 -28.92 32.48 -32.48
CA PHE A 619 -28.28 31.78 -33.56
C PHE A 619 -28.72 30.31 -33.52
N ARG A 620 -29.36 29.83 -34.58
CA ARG A 620 -29.88 28.46 -34.70
C ARG A 620 -29.60 27.89 -36.08
N GLY A 621 -28.78 26.86 -36.17
CA GLY A 621 -28.52 26.17 -37.44
C GLY A 621 -27.14 25.51 -37.52
N GLU A 622 -26.86 24.89 -38.66
CA GLU A 622 -25.55 24.33 -38.97
C GLU A 622 -24.53 25.45 -39.24
N LEU A 623 -23.37 25.41 -38.57
CA LEU A 623 -22.36 26.47 -38.67
C LEU A 623 -21.71 26.57 -40.06
N ASP A 624 -21.70 25.47 -40.82
CA ASP A 624 -21.10 25.43 -42.17
C ASP A 624 -22.04 25.90 -43.29
N GLN A 625 -23.34 26.08 -42.97
CA GLN A 625 -24.34 26.65 -43.88
C GLN A 625 -24.53 28.16 -43.68
N PHE A 626 -23.85 28.77 -42.70
CA PHE A 626 -23.94 30.21 -42.48
C PHE A 626 -23.18 30.98 -43.59
N PRO A 627 -23.76 32.05 -44.17
CA PRO A 627 -25.07 32.66 -43.88
C PRO A 627 -26.25 31.89 -44.48
N TYR A 628 -27.37 31.80 -43.75
CA TYR A 628 -28.54 30.98 -44.07
C TYR A 628 -29.42 31.55 -45.20
N GLU A 629 -28.88 31.68 -46.41
CA GLU A 629 -29.61 32.24 -47.57
C GLU A 629 -30.84 31.42 -47.96
N ASP A 630 -30.84 30.12 -47.65
CA ASP A 630 -31.91 29.15 -47.93
C ASP A 630 -32.90 28.96 -46.77
N HIS A 631 -32.81 29.80 -45.72
CA HIS A 631 -33.61 29.69 -44.50
C HIS A 631 -33.41 28.37 -43.73
N SER A 632 -32.27 27.70 -43.90
CA SER A 632 -31.90 26.49 -43.13
C SER A 632 -31.57 26.76 -41.66
N GLY A 633 -31.46 28.03 -41.28
CA GLY A 633 -31.20 28.47 -39.91
C GLY A 633 -31.63 29.93 -39.68
N THR A 634 -31.44 30.40 -38.45
CA THR A 634 -31.79 31.76 -38.01
C THR A 634 -30.59 32.39 -37.33
N MET A 635 -30.20 33.57 -37.79
CA MET A 635 -29.36 34.50 -37.03
C MET A 635 -30.14 35.79 -36.89
N ASP A 636 -30.41 36.19 -35.65
CA ASP A 636 -31.07 37.46 -35.32
C ASP A 636 -30.30 38.14 -34.19
N ILE A 637 -29.79 39.34 -34.44
CA ILE A 637 -29.06 40.14 -33.46
C ILE A 637 -29.76 41.48 -33.36
N VAL A 638 -30.29 41.80 -32.18
CA VAL A 638 -30.95 43.08 -31.90
C VAL A 638 -30.18 43.81 -30.82
N PHE A 639 -29.95 45.11 -30.99
CA PHE A 639 -29.36 45.91 -29.94
C PHE A 639 -29.78 47.37 -29.98
N ASN A 640 -29.82 47.95 -28.78
CA ASN A 640 -30.09 49.35 -28.55
C ASN A 640 -28.78 50.08 -28.28
N THR A 641 -28.61 51.22 -28.92
CA THR A 641 -27.43 52.06 -28.83
C THR A 641 -27.75 53.40 -28.20
N LYS A 642 -26.77 53.97 -27.51
CA LYS A 642 -26.84 55.29 -26.92
C LYS A 642 -25.53 56.04 -27.11
N ASP A 643 -25.65 57.31 -27.52
CA ASP A 643 -24.54 58.25 -27.69
C ASP A 643 -23.42 57.67 -28.59
N VAL A 644 -23.79 56.95 -29.65
CA VAL A 644 -22.81 56.34 -30.56
C VAL A 644 -22.27 57.35 -31.56
N GLU A 645 -20.95 57.37 -31.69
CA GLU A 645 -20.23 58.06 -32.76
C GLU A 645 -19.84 57.03 -33.85
N LEU A 646 -20.48 57.15 -35.02
CA LEU A 646 -20.29 56.26 -36.17
C LEU A 646 -19.53 56.97 -37.29
N ASN A 647 -18.41 56.40 -37.70
CA ASN A 647 -17.73 56.71 -38.94
C ASN A 647 -18.20 55.76 -40.05
N TYR A 648 -19.26 56.16 -40.76
CA TYR A 648 -19.89 55.27 -41.74
C TYR A 648 -18.98 54.98 -42.95
N ASN A 649 -18.23 55.97 -43.45
CA ASN A 649 -17.31 55.77 -44.56
C ASN A 649 -16.24 56.87 -44.60
N GLU A 650 -15.10 56.57 -45.20
CA GLU A 650 -14.01 57.54 -45.35
C GLU A 650 -14.48 58.78 -46.12
N GLY A 651 -14.17 59.97 -45.59
CA GLY A 651 -14.58 61.26 -46.18
C GLY A 651 -16.03 61.68 -45.90
N TRP A 652 -16.85 60.84 -45.27
CA TRP A 652 -18.18 61.22 -44.81
C TRP A 652 -18.11 61.92 -43.44
N PRO A 653 -19.07 62.80 -43.11
CA PRO A 653 -19.17 63.36 -41.78
C PRO A 653 -19.45 62.27 -40.74
N LEU A 654 -18.87 62.40 -39.55
CA LEU A 654 -19.17 61.53 -38.41
C LEU A 654 -20.64 61.70 -38.02
N LEU A 655 -21.34 60.59 -37.81
CA LEU A 655 -22.65 60.60 -37.19
C LEU A 655 -22.45 60.55 -35.68
N THR A 656 -22.90 61.57 -34.96
CA THR A 656 -22.79 61.66 -33.50
C THR A 656 -24.16 61.47 -32.83
N ASP A 657 -24.15 61.20 -31.53
CA ASP A 657 -25.36 61.13 -30.69
C ASP A 657 -26.40 60.12 -31.20
N ILE A 658 -25.94 59.03 -31.85
CA ILE A 658 -26.84 58.01 -32.38
C ILE A 658 -27.48 57.27 -31.22
N ASN A 659 -28.81 57.36 -31.19
CA ASN A 659 -29.69 56.57 -30.34
C ASN A 659 -30.60 55.75 -31.26
N ALA A 660 -30.24 54.48 -31.48
CA ALA A 660 -30.91 53.63 -32.45
C ALA A 660 -31.09 52.21 -31.92
N GLN A 661 -32.19 51.58 -32.35
CA GLN A 661 -32.33 50.14 -32.32
C GLN A 661 -31.85 49.59 -33.67
N VAL A 662 -30.92 48.64 -33.64
CA VAL A 662 -30.36 48.00 -34.83
C VAL A 662 -30.69 46.52 -34.76
N GLN A 663 -31.05 45.94 -35.90
CA GLN A 663 -31.30 44.52 -36.07
C GLN A 663 -30.54 43.99 -37.28
N PHE A 664 -29.81 42.88 -37.09
CA PHE A 664 -29.19 42.10 -38.16
C PHE A 664 -29.90 40.77 -38.27
N THR A 665 -30.36 40.40 -39.47
CA THR A 665 -31.06 39.13 -39.74
C THR A 665 -30.40 38.38 -40.89
N GLU A 666 -30.38 37.04 -40.79
CA GLU A 666 -30.13 35.96 -41.79
C GLU A 666 -29.03 36.14 -42.89
N ARG A 667 -28.95 37.30 -43.55
CA ARG A 667 -28.13 37.60 -44.74
C ARG A 667 -26.91 38.49 -44.49
N GLY A 668 -26.69 38.92 -43.25
CA GLY A 668 -25.61 39.85 -42.87
C GLY A 668 -26.06 41.29 -42.82
#